data_AF-A0A2E2B5Q0-F1
#
_entry.id   AF-A0A2E2B5Q0-F1
#
_cell.length_a   1.000
_cell.length_b   1.000
_cell.length_c   1.000
_cell.angle_alpha   90.00
_cell.angle_beta   90.00
_cell.angle_gamma   90.00
#
_symmetry.space_group_name_H-M   'P 1'
#
loop_
_entity.id
_entity.type
_entity.pdbx_description
1 polymer ?
#
loop_
_entity_poly.entity_id
_entity_poly.type
_entity_poly.pdbx_seq_one_letter_code
_entity_poly.pdbx_strand_id
1 'polypeptide(L)'
;MMISSQHHHQVDQVHITDTMLAHADAWPLLLGDPKSMLVKLTDATGTLARLWQTFEQKIQDDSQAHENVLAFYATLTGNHVAPAKQRLLNQCTLLQKSDLDLAVQLHTWCVCGTQLRNVLFTDWLHWREPFTKQQLEHIAQTHLGLAWKHAYPTLLSRVPSADNQNIAMTLYCTIVGYLFGHKLTRYATGHFLFSYGIQRLPRLLGLFPCDGYSGEGSTYTSHVNTPLFCWLDQLFKTFDMPVNHAGFEPNGTTFENLIDMERKLIGPTGQLLPWDHYGWSAQTNGSVLAYLAGLVDSDQQQSLLTMINDLGIGTTPGMMAWGNDNPMWTLIWWPEQHKHWSPTSQTPPRQGWCLPQTAAALEDPQRQTRLVQAWDICAESFTAIGRMQVNPNHLMLEVHGEPVFQDGVPLDKSQPFDFDIHQAMSTLTDDARRRLISYASLGRDCTVEQFVKEQFAGMLGAANAIVIDDQDAYWPGRAVNGQATCYGFDDYLQLACASAIDFYKPAFDVTTAKRMSIWSRRWGLGLIIDDLAAQSSHRWRWQVYLRPDTKQTGNRQLQVFLPKHHLVSLAWDQDYHQSIQHVPGYPRTHELSSDRLSLETDGTQASFAVALGVDVTNLAVQSHGVQCWDIQSDGQCHRIELDMVAAVCRWIGPDGHVDELPITIPTPRDQDCHGIQQWDMDDRLAALPAFESNDALSSRLTTWFAETEYCMYEAVLASNDRKLESRLSIAMASDQWPVVCAAAEWIGRKQLTRFAKLVRDRLDVEERIPVSQLYAQNNSGEMVGDACSWRLKVALIAALGRLSDAPAAGMIQRILDRSVDFYTVQSVAAQALHRIGDKQTLKTLYQASLDPEVNTSLRAAYAVENFEIVL
;
A
#
# COMPACT_ATOMS: atom_id res chain seq x y z
N MET A 1 -5.56 4.73 35.53
CA MET A 1 -4.09 4.69 35.36
C MET A 1 -3.70 5.99 34.66
N MET A 2 -2.91 6.85 35.32
CA MET A 2 -2.40 8.08 34.70
C MET A 2 -1.36 7.68 33.67
N ILE A 3 -1.65 7.92 32.39
CA ILE A 3 -0.66 7.80 31.32
C ILE A 3 0.35 8.92 31.55
N SER A 4 1.58 8.56 31.93
CA SER A 4 2.67 9.52 32.04
C SER A 4 2.88 10.15 30.67
N SER A 5 2.96 11.49 30.62
CA SER A 5 3.38 12.23 29.44
C SER A 5 4.76 11.75 29.00
N GLN A 6 4.78 10.78 28.08
CA GLN A 6 5.98 10.29 27.43
C GLN A 6 6.70 11.49 26.82
N HIS A 7 8.01 11.56 27.09
CA HIS A 7 8.90 12.45 26.38
C HIS A 7 8.68 12.27 24.87
N HIS A 8 8.14 13.31 24.22
CA HIS A 8 8.24 13.41 22.77
C HIS A 8 9.72 13.45 22.44
N HIS A 9 10.31 12.29 22.13
CA HIS A 9 11.55 12.24 21.38
C HIS A 9 11.28 12.99 20.08
N GLN A 10 11.79 14.22 19.99
CA GLN A 10 11.88 14.92 18.74
C GLN A 10 12.69 14.01 17.82
N VAL A 11 12.01 13.33 16.88
CA VAL A 11 12.69 12.84 15.68
C VAL A 11 13.39 14.07 15.12
N ASP A 12 14.72 14.07 15.20
CA ASP A 12 15.55 15.18 14.76
C ASP A 12 15.09 15.61 13.36
N GLN A 13 14.86 16.91 13.19
CA GLN A 13 14.51 17.42 11.87
C GLN A 13 15.63 17.02 10.90
N VAL A 14 15.24 16.47 9.74
CA VAL A 14 16.22 16.17 8.68
C VAL A 14 16.80 17.50 8.21
N HIS A 15 18.01 17.81 8.67
CA HIS A 15 18.75 18.99 8.26
C HIS A 15 19.52 18.67 6.98
N ILE A 16 18.92 19.02 5.84
CA ILE A 16 19.61 18.95 4.55
C ILE A 16 20.69 20.03 4.51
N THR A 17 21.94 19.63 4.34
CA THR A 17 23.09 20.55 4.24
C THR A 17 23.47 20.79 2.79
N ASP A 18 24.15 21.91 2.50
CA ASP A 18 24.70 22.18 1.17
C ASP A 18 25.66 21.08 0.69
N THR A 19 26.33 20.40 1.62
CA THR A 19 27.22 19.27 1.28
C THR A 19 26.42 18.08 0.76
N MET A 20 25.28 17.76 1.38
CA MET A 20 24.38 16.70 0.92
C MET A 20 23.81 17.04 -0.48
N LEU A 21 23.43 18.30 -0.70
CA LEU A 21 22.95 18.77 -2.01
C LEU A 21 24.05 18.69 -3.08
N ALA A 22 25.26 19.14 -2.76
CA ALA A 22 26.40 19.10 -3.69
C ALA A 22 26.78 17.66 -4.08
N HIS A 23 26.67 16.71 -3.14
CA HIS A 23 26.88 15.30 -3.45
C HIS A 23 25.83 14.75 -4.42
N ALA A 24 24.54 15.02 -4.15
CA ALA A 24 23.43 14.59 -5.00
C ALA A 24 23.45 15.24 -6.41
N ASP A 25 24.00 16.45 -6.54
CA ASP A 25 24.11 17.18 -7.81
C ASP A 25 25.16 16.58 -8.77
N ALA A 26 26.11 15.77 -8.27
CA ALA A 26 27.24 15.28 -9.06
C ALA A 26 26.84 14.33 -10.20
N TRP A 27 25.75 13.57 -10.00
CA TRP A 27 25.32 12.51 -10.90
C TRP A 27 23.82 12.57 -11.17
N PRO A 28 23.31 11.93 -12.22
CA PRO A 28 21.87 11.77 -12.37
C PRO A 28 21.25 11.04 -11.17
N LEU A 29 20.19 11.60 -10.62
CA LEU A 29 19.56 11.16 -9.38
C LEU A 29 19.09 9.71 -9.52
N LEU A 30 19.42 8.86 -8.54
CA LEU A 30 19.15 7.41 -8.51
C LEU A 30 19.80 6.56 -9.62
N LEU A 31 20.60 7.14 -10.53
CA LEU A 31 21.38 6.36 -11.50
C LEU A 31 22.84 6.20 -11.06
N GLY A 32 23.38 7.18 -10.34
CA GLY A 32 24.81 7.26 -10.06
C GLY A 32 25.60 7.61 -11.32
N ASP A 33 26.89 7.29 -11.37
CA ASP A 33 27.74 7.57 -12.54
C ASP A 33 27.34 6.72 -13.76
N PRO A 34 26.81 7.32 -14.84
CA PRO A 34 26.37 6.58 -16.02
C PRO A 34 27.51 5.86 -16.74
N LYS A 35 28.77 6.32 -16.61
CA LYS A 35 29.92 5.65 -17.22
C LYS A 35 30.23 4.35 -16.48
N SER A 36 30.32 4.42 -15.15
CA SER A 36 30.50 3.22 -14.31
C SER A 36 29.36 2.22 -14.50
N MET A 37 28.11 2.70 -14.63
CA MET A 37 26.96 1.85 -14.95
C MET A 37 27.09 1.17 -16.32
N LEU A 38 27.51 1.89 -17.36
CA LEU A 38 27.72 1.26 -18.67
C LEU A 38 28.83 0.20 -18.60
N VAL A 39 29.96 0.50 -17.94
CA VAL A 39 31.07 -0.45 -17.75
C VAL A 39 30.59 -1.70 -17.01
N LYS A 40 29.83 -1.56 -15.93
CA LYS A 40 29.21 -2.68 -15.22
C LYS A 40 28.45 -3.60 -16.17
N LEU A 41 27.62 -3.03 -17.03
CA LEU A 41 26.75 -3.78 -17.94
C LEU A 41 27.51 -4.41 -19.10
N THR A 42 28.50 -3.71 -19.67
CA THR A 42 29.29 -4.22 -20.80
C THR A 42 30.34 -5.25 -20.37
N ASP A 43 30.88 -5.13 -19.16
CA ASP A 43 31.86 -6.06 -18.62
C ASP A 43 31.21 -7.29 -17.96
N ALA A 44 29.89 -7.26 -17.74
CA ALA A 44 29.16 -8.33 -17.10
C ALA A 44 29.32 -9.68 -17.82
N THR A 45 29.20 -10.77 -17.05
CA THR A 45 29.09 -12.13 -17.58
C THR A 45 27.92 -12.86 -16.91
N GLY A 46 27.51 -14.00 -17.45
CA GLY A 46 26.43 -14.79 -16.86
C GLY A 46 25.07 -14.10 -16.97
N THR A 47 24.31 -14.03 -15.88
CA THR A 47 22.91 -13.59 -15.92
C THR A 47 22.77 -12.12 -16.26
N LEU A 48 23.59 -11.23 -15.67
CA LEU A 48 23.49 -9.80 -15.94
C LEU A 48 23.78 -9.47 -17.41
N ALA A 49 24.77 -10.12 -18.01
CA ALA A 49 25.08 -9.96 -19.44
C ALA A 49 23.89 -10.35 -20.34
N ARG A 50 23.23 -11.48 -20.03
CA ARG A 50 22.04 -11.93 -20.77
C ARG A 50 20.86 -10.97 -20.58
N LEU A 51 20.65 -10.44 -19.36
CA LEU A 51 19.62 -9.44 -19.09
C LEU A 51 19.88 -8.17 -19.91
N TRP A 52 21.12 -7.70 -19.94
CA TRP A 52 21.52 -6.53 -20.72
C TRP A 52 21.30 -6.74 -22.23
N GLN A 53 21.76 -7.86 -22.79
CA GLN A 53 21.54 -8.20 -24.20
C GLN A 53 20.04 -8.28 -24.55
N THR A 54 19.24 -8.90 -23.67
CA THR A 54 17.79 -9.00 -23.85
C THR A 54 17.14 -7.62 -23.83
N PHE A 55 17.60 -6.74 -22.94
CA PHE A 55 17.13 -5.37 -22.84
C PHE A 55 17.46 -4.56 -24.10
N GLU A 56 18.69 -4.66 -24.62
CA GLU A 56 19.08 -4.00 -25.87
C GLU A 56 18.25 -4.49 -27.06
N GLN A 57 18.03 -5.81 -27.16
CA GLN A 57 17.20 -6.39 -28.21
C GLN A 57 15.76 -5.87 -28.13
N LYS A 58 15.17 -5.82 -26.93
CA LYS A 58 13.80 -5.31 -26.74
C LYS A 58 13.65 -3.85 -27.13
N ILE A 59 14.64 -3.01 -26.87
CA ILE A 59 14.61 -1.61 -27.31
C ILE A 59 14.58 -1.49 -28.84
N GLN A 60 15.14 -2.46 -29.57
CA GLN A 60 15.13 -2.47 -31.02
C GLN A 60 13.82 -3.05 -31.60
N ASP A 61 13.28 -4.09 -30.96
CA ASP A 61 12.20 -4.90 -31.53
C ASP A 61 10.80 -4.54 -31.03
N ASP A 62 10.67 -3.94 -29.85
CA ASP A 62 9.39 -3.68 -29.18
C ASP A 62 9.20 -2.16 -29.00
N SER A 63 8.26 -1.58 -29.74
CA SER A 63 7.97 -0.14 -29.69
C SER A 63 7.48 0.33 -28.32
N GLN A 64 6.77 -0.51 -27.57
CA GLN A 64 6.24 -0.15 -26.26
C GLN A 64 7.34 -0.22 -25.19
N ALA A 65 8.17 -1.26 -25.22
CA ALA A 65 9.36 -1.33 -24.37
C ALA A 65 10.32 -0.19 -24.70
N HIS A 66 10.57 0.05 -25.99
CA HIS A 66 11.36 1.18 -26.49
C HIS A 66 10.88 2.47 -25.87
N GLU A 67 9.58 2.80 -25.97
CA GLU A 67 9.05 4.02 -25.37
C GLU A 67 9.41 4.10 -23.89
N ASN A 68 9.08 3.08 -23.09
CA ASN A 68 9.15 3.14 -21.63
C ASN A 68 10.55 3.37 -21.05
N VAL A 69 11.59 2.77 -21.63
CA VAL A 69 12.94 2.75 -21.04
C VAL A 69 14.01 3.45 -21.88
N LEU A 70 13.65 4.10 -23.00
CA LEU A 70 14.61 4.74 -23.92
C LEU A 70 15.53 5.73 -23.22
N ALA A 71 15.03 6.47 -22.22
CA ALA A 71 15.80 7.48 -21.52
C ALA A 71 17.01 6.89 -20.81
N PHE A 72 16.90 5.69 -20.23
CA PHE A 72 18.02 4.98 -19.63
C PHE A 72 19.08 4.62 -20.67
N TYR A 73 18.66 3.94 -21.74
CA TYR A 73 19.58 3.53 -22.81
C TYR A 73 20.29 4.72 -23.45
N ALA A 74 19.55 5.80 -23.71
CA ALA A 74 20.09 7.04 -24.26
C ALA A 74 21.06 7.74 -23.30
N THR A 75 20.76 7.72 -22.00
CA THR A 75 21.64 8.27 -20.98
C THR A 75 22.94 7.50 -20.90
N LEU A 76 22.94 6.17 -21.02
CA LEU A 76 24.16 5.35 -20.95
C LEU A 76 25.00 5.41 -22.24
N THR A 77 24.35 5.26 -23.39
CA THR A 77 25.06 5.07 -24.68
C THR A 77 25.26 6.36 -25.48
N GLY A 78 24.45 7.39 -25.23
CA GLY A 78 24.37 8.59 -26.06
C GLY A 78 23.55 8.40 -27.35
N ASN A 79 23.07 7.19 -27.63
CA ASN A 79 22.18 6.93 -28.78
C ASN A 79 20.75 7.34 -28.46
N HIS A 80 19.96 7.73 -29.46
CA HIS A 80 18.53 8.07 -29.30
C HIS A 80 18.19 9.19 -28.28
N VAL A 81 19.15 10.04 -27.90
CA VAL A 81 18.92 11.15 -26.96
C VAL A 81 17.81 12.09 -27.43
N ALA A 82 17.84 12.53 -28.70
CA ALA A 82 16.81 13.42 -29.24
C ALA A 82 15.40 12.79 -29.24
N PRO A 83 15.20 11.54 -29.74
CA PRO A 83 13.93 10.82 -29.58
C PRO A 83 13.46 10.70 -28.13
N ALA A 84 14.36 10.37 -27.19
CA ALA A 84 14.02 10.23 -25.78
C ALA A 84 13.55 11.55 -25.16
N LYS A 85 14.26 12.66 -25.45
CA LYS A 85 13.83 14.01 -25.05
C LYS A 85 12.46 14.37 -25.63
N GLN A 86 12.24 14.08 -26.92
CA GLN A 86 10.96 14.37 -27.57
C GLN A 86 9.81 13.59 -26.94
N ARG A 87 10.02 12.32 -26.57
CA ARG A 87 9.05 11.51 -25.84
C ARG A 87 8.64 12.18 -24.51
N LEU A 88 9.61 12.61 -23.71
CA LEU A 88 9.33 13.27 -22.42
C LEU A 88 8.55 14.58 -22.60
N LEU A 89 8.89 15.38 -23.61
CA LEU A 89 8.16 16.61 -23.93
C LEU A 89 6.72 16.34 -24.37
N ASN A 90 6.50 15.28 -25.17
CA ASN A 90 5.17 14.84 -25.55
C ASN A 90 4.36 14.37 -24.33
N GLN A 91 4.98 13.63 -23.41
CA GLN A 91 4.36 13.20 -22.16
C GLN A 91 3.97 14.39 -21.27
N CYS A 92 4.82 15.44 -21.18
CA CYS A 92 4.46 16.67 -20.46
C CYS A 92 3.22 17.33 -21.08
N THR A 93 3.15 17.40 -22.42
CA THR A 93 2.00 17.96 -23.13
C THR A 93 0.72 17.15 -22.88
N LEU A 94 0.81 15.82 -22.85
CA LEU A 94 -0.33 14.94 -22.54
C LEU A 94 -0.79 15.14 -21.09
N LEU A 95 0.16 15.18 -20.15
CA LEU A 95 -0.12 15.35 -18.73
C LEU A 95 -0.86 16.68 -18.46
N GLN A 96 -0.45 17.77 -19.11
CA GLN A 96 -1.13 19.07 -19.03
C GLN A 96 -2.57 19.03 -19.58
N LYS A 97 -2.83 18.20 -20.60
CA LYS A 97 -4.19 18.02 -21.15
C LYS A 97 -5.07 17.18 -20.24
N SER A 98 -4.49 16.20 -19.55
CA SER A 98 -5.19 15.33 -18.59
C SER A 98 -5.41 15.95 -17.21
N ASP A 99 -5.04 17.22 -17.02
CA ASP A 99 -5.08 17.87 -15.71
C ASP A 99 -6.46 17.81 -15.03
N LEU A 100 -7.54 17.76 -15.83
CA LEU A 100 -8.93 17.65 -15.37
C LEU A 100 -9.48 16.21 -15.39
N ASP A 101 -8.70 15.22 -15.84
CA ASP A 101 -9.13 13.84 -15.91
C ASP A 101 -9.37 13.28 -14.51
N LEU A 102 -10.42 12.48 -14.34
CA LEU A 102 -10.76 11.83 -13.07
C LEU A 102 -9.58 11.04 -12.48
N ALA A 103 -8.74 10.43 -13.32
CA ALA A 103 -7.55 9.72 -12.87
C ALA A 103 -6.53 10.67 -12.19
N VAL A 104 -6.28 11.86 -12.75
CA VAL A 104 -5.37 12.85 -12.14
C VAL A 104 -6.00 13.48 -10.90
N GLN A 105 -7.32 13.67 -10.95
CA GLN A 105 -8.10 14.34 -9.90
C GLN A 105 -8.32 13.49 -8.66
N LEU A 106 -8.64 12.20 -8.83
CA LEU A 106 -9.05 11.28 -7.76
C LEU A 106 -8.05 10.15 -7.51
N HIS A 107 -7.18 9.86 -8.49
CA HIS A 107 -6.17 8.80 -8.42
C HIS A 107 -4.74 9.38 -8.53
N THR A 108 -4.53 10.55 -7.92
CA THR A 108 -3.27 11.31 -7.98
C THR A 108 -2.04 10.49 -7.63
N TRP A 109 -2.14 9.55 -6.68
CA TRP A 109 -1.00 8.72 -6.29
C TRP A 109 -0.52 7.77 -7.40
N CYS A 110 -1.45 7.20 -8.17
CA CYS A 110 -1.14 6.34 -9.33
C CYS A 110 -0.32 7.14 -10.34
N VAL A 111 -0.78 8.37 -10.61
CA VAL A 111 -0.10 9.30 -11.52
C VAL A 111 1.27 9.69 -10.96
N CYS A 112 1.38 9.99 -9.66
CA CYS A 112 2.65 10.34 -9.03
C CYS A 112 3.70 9.22 -9.16
N GLY A 113 3.31 7.97 -8.88
CA GLY A 113 4.19 6.80 -9.04
C GLY A 113 4.65 6.59 -10.48
N THR A 114 3.74 6.74 -11.46
CA THR A 114 4.11 6.67 -12.88
C THR A 114 5.01 7.84 -13.30
N GLN A 115 4.68 9.07 -12.92
CA GLN A 115 5.40 10.28 -13.36
C GLN A 115 6.76 10.47 -12.70
N LEU A 116 7.00 9.84 -11.54
CA LEU A 116 8.29 9.87 -10.85
C LEU A 116 9.44 9.46 -11.78
N ARG A 117 9.27 8.39 -12.58
CA ARG A 117 10.30 7.94 -13.53
C ARG A 117 10.55 8.95 -14.65
N ASN A 118 9.52 9.61 -15.18
CA ASN A 118 9.66 10.62 -16.24
C ASN A 118 10.43 11.86 -15.74
N VAL A 119 10.23 12.20 -14.47
CA VAL A 119 10.96 13.27 -13.80
C VAL A 119 12.44 12.89 -13.62
N LEU A 120 12.75 11.66 -13.20
CA LEU A 120 14.13 11.15 -13.13
C LEU A 120 14.79 11.12 -14.52
N PHE A 121 14.08 10.63 -15.54
CA PHE A 121 14.57 10.58 -16.92
C PHE A 121 14.90 11.96 -17.49
N THR A 122 14.22 13.02 -17.02
CA THR A 122 14.59 14.39 -17.36
C THR A 122 15.98 14.73 -16.86
N ASP A 123 16.30 14.43 -15.61
CA ASP A 123 17.63 14.66 -15.03
C ASP A 123 18.71 13.83 -15.75
N TRP A 124 18.40 12.56 -16.04
CA TRP A 124 19.30 11.64 -16.74
C TRP A 124 19.67 12.13 -18.14
N LEU A 125 18.66 12.49 -18.93
CA LEU A 125 18.88 13.03 -20.26
C LEU A 125 19.51 14.42 -20.23
N HIS A 126 19.18 15.26 -19.25
CA HIS A 126 19.79 16.58 -19.09
C HIS A 126 21.29 16.48 -18.81
N TRP A 127 21.70 15.53 -17.95
CA TRP A 127 23.11 15.25 -17.68
C TRP A 127 23.86 14.81 -18.95
N ARG A 128 23.25 13.94 -19.76
CA ARG A 128 23.87 13.44 -21.00
C ARG A 128 23.97 14.55 -22.06
N GLU A 129 22.87 15.25 -22.28
CA GLU A 129 22.78 16.37 -23.21
C GLU A 129 21.78 17.38 -22.64
N PRO A 130 22.17 18.61 -22.29
CA PRO A 130 21.27 19.57 -21.66
C PRO A 130 20.01 19.84 -22.49
N PHE A 131 18.86 19.95 -21.82
CA PHE A 131 17.65 20.51 -22.43
C PHE A 131 17.86 22.01 -22.68
N THR A 132 17.20 22.55 -23.70
CA THR A 132 17.15 24.02 -23.84
C THR A 132 16.41 24.62 -22.64
N LYS A 133 16.70 25.88 -22.31
CA LYS A 133 16.02 26.60 -21.22
C LYS A 133 14.49 26.51 -21.36
N GLN A 134 13.95 26.71 -22.56
CA GLN A 134 12.52 26.62 -22.83
C GLN A 134 11.94 25.23 -22.59
N GLN A 135 12.65 24.17 -23.02
CA GLN A 135 12.23 22.80 -22.79
C GLN A 135 12.21 22.47 -21.28
N LEU A 136 13.27 22.87 -20.57
CA LEU A 136 13.38 22.64 -19.14
C LEU A 136 12.33 23.42 -18.35
N GLU A 137 12.03 24.67 -18.75
CA GLU A 137 10.92 25.46 -18.20
C GLU A 137 9.57 24.78 -18.41
N HIS A 138 9.31 24.23 -19.60
CA HIS A 138 8.07 23.50 -19.89
C HIS A 138 7.91 22.25 -19.02
N ILE A 139 8.98 21.47 -18.85
CA ILE A 139 8.99 20.27 -18.02
C ILE A 139 8.78 20.65 -16.54
N ALA A 140 9.52 21.65 -16.05
CA ALA A 140 9.42 22.11 -14.67
C ALA A 140 8.00 22.63 -14.34
N GLN A 141 7.42 23.48 -15.18
CA GLN A 141 6.05 23.97 -15.03
C GLN A 141 5.03 22.82 -14.96
N THR A 142 5.22 21.78 -15.78
CA THR A 142 4.31 20.64 -15.83
C THR A 142 4.36 19.85 -14.52
N HIS A 143 5.55 19.46 -14.07
CA HIS A 143 5.68 18.60 -12.89
C HIS A 143 5.52 19.35 -11.57
N LEU A 144 6.06 20.57 -11.45
CA LEU A 144 5.76 21.42 -10.28
C LEU A 144 4.29 21.77 -10.23
N GLY A 145 3.67 22.05 -11.39
CA GLY A 145 2.24 22.26 -11.48
C GLY A 145 1.44 21.04 -11.03
N LEU A 146 1.78 19.84 -11.50
CA LEU A 146 1.11 18.60 -11.04
C LEU A 146 1.28 18.40 -9.53
N ALA A 147 2.50 18.53 -9.00
CA ALA A 147 2.78 18.34 -7.58
C ALA A 147 2.03 19.37 -6.71
N TRP A 148 2.07 20.65 -7.08
CA TRP A 148 1.42 21.74 -6.36
C TRP A 148 -0.09 21.68 -6.41
N LYS A 149 -0.64 21.34 -7.58
CA LYS A 149 -2.10 21.28 -7.77
C LYS A 149 -2.68 20.00 -7.21
N HIS A 150 -2.02 18.84 -7.30
CA HIS A 150 -2.65 17.56 -6.99
C HIS A 150 -2.03 16.86 -5.79
N ALA A 151 -0.73 16.58 -5.83
CA ALA A 151 -0.08 15.78 -4.79
C ALA A 151 -0.09 16.48 -3.44
N TYR A 152 0.33 17.75 -3.39
CA TYR A 152 0.43 18.52 -2.15
C TYR A 152 -0.92 18.73 -1.44
N PRO A 153 -1.99 19.23 -2.10
CA PRO A 153 -3.28 19.41 -1.43
C PRO A 153 -3.90 18.10 -0.93
N THR A 154 -3.67 16.99 -1.65
CA THR A 154 -4.12 15.65 -1.22
C THR A 154 -3.34 15.17 0.01
N LEU A 155 -2.02 15.40 0.06
CA LEU A 155 -1.22 15.09 1.25
C LEU A 155 -1.58 15.98 2.46
N LEU A 156 -2.01 17.21 2.19
CA LEU A 156 -2.50 18.13 3.24
C LEU A 156 -3.83 17.68 3.82
N SER A 157 -4.65 16.96 3.06
CA SER A 157 -5.95 16.47 3.52
C SER A 157 -5.95 15.05 4.04
N ARG A 158 -4.86 14.32 3.84
CA ARG A 158 -4.71 12.95 4.29
C ARG A 158 -3.94 12.84 5.59
N VAL A 159 -4.52 12.11 6.52
CA VAL A 159 -3.80 11.62 7.70
C VAL A 159 -2.60 10.82 7.20
N PRO A 160 -1.40 11.07 7.74
CA PRO A 160 -0.26 10.21 7.42
C PRO A 160 -0.54 8.79 7.92
N SER A 161 -0.45 7.86 6.99
CA SER A 161 -0.72 6.44 7.19
C SER A 161 0.30 5.61 6.42
N ALA A 162 0.45 4.34 6.83
CA ALA A 162 1.31 3.37 6.17
C ALA A 162 0.68 2.86 4.87
N ASP A 163 0.67 3.69 3.82
CA ASP A 163 0.06 3.31 2.54
C ASP A 163 0.84 3.83 1.32
N ASN A 164 0.65 3.15 0.19
CA ASN A 164 1.32 3.47 -1.06
C ASN A 164 1.04 4.89 -1.56
N GLN A 165 -0.12 5.45 -1.22
CA GLN A 165 -0.58 6.71 -1.80
C GLN A 165 0.13 7.88 -1.12
N ASN A 166 0.21 7.86 0.21
CA ASN A 166 0.98 8.81 1.00
C ASN A 166 2.45 8.79 0.56
N ILE A 167 3.04 7.59 0.40
CA ILE A 167 4.44 7.47 0.01
C ILE A 167 4.68 7.96 -1.42
N ALA A 168 3.88 7.49 -2.40
CA ALA A 168 4.06 7.85 -3.80
C ALA A 168 4.00 9.37 -4.02
N MET A 169 2.99 10.03 -3.43
CA MET A 169 2.85 11.48 -3.53
C MET A 169 3.96 12.23 -2.79
N THR A 170 4.36 11.75 -1.60
CA THR A 170 5.42 12.42 -0.81
C THR A 170 6.78 12.29 -1.50
N LEU A 171 7.11 11.11 -2.01
CA LEU A 171 8.32 10.87 -2.79
C LEU A 171 8.30 11.69 -4.10
N TYR A 172 7.16 11.77 -4.77
CA TYR A 172 7.00 12.60 -5.97
C TYR A 172 7.27 14.09 -5.68
N CYS A 173 6.65 14.65 -4.62
CA CYS A 173 6.93 16.01 -4.16
C CYS A 173 8.42 16.22 -3.84
N THR A 174 9.05 15.23 -3.20
CA THR A 174 10.47 15.27 -2.85
C THR A 174 11.35 15.32 -4.11
N ILE A 175 11.18 14.40 -5.06
CA ILE A 175 12.02 14.31 -6.25
C ILE A 175 11.79 15.50 -7.18
N VAL A 176 10.53 15.84 -7.48
CA VAL A 176 10.19 17.02 -8.30
C VAL A 176 10.72 18.30 -7.64
N GLY A 177 10.53 18.41 -6.33
CA GLY A 177 11.01 19.54 -5.55
C GLY A 177 12.53 19.67 -5.57
N TYR A 178 13.26 18.57 -5.40
CA TYR A 178 14.71 18.58 -5.45
C TYR A 178 15.22 18.96 -6.84
N LEU A 179 14.71 18.30 -7.89
CA LEU A 179 15.19 18.54 -9.25
C LEU A 179 14.88 19.96 -9.71
N PHE A 180 13.69 20.48 -9.46
CA PHE A 180 13.33 21.81 -9.95
C PHE A 180 13.54 22.93 -8.94
N GLY A 181 13.78 22.61 -7.66
CA GLY A 181 14.11 23.55 -6.60
C GLY A 181 15.61 23.69 -6.34
N HIS A 182 16.41 22.64 -6.47
CA HIS A 182 17.85 22.71 -6.15
C HIS A 182 18.72 22.51 -7.39
N LYS A 183 18.43 21.49 -8.21
CA LYS A 183 19.36 21.01 -9.24
C LYS A 183 19.25 21.72 -10.60
N LEU A 184 18.08 21.68 -11.24
CA LEU A 184 17.91 22.02 -12.66
C LEU A 184 17.42 23.46 -12.90
N THR A 185 16.44 23.95 -12.14
CA THR A 185 15.78 25.24 -12.42
C THR A 185 15.72 26.23 -11.26
N ARG A 186 15.79 25.76 -10.02
CA ARG A 186 15.80 26.57 -8.79
C ARG A 186 14.55 27.42 -8.51
N TYR A 187 13.39 26.80 -8.67
CA TYR A 187 12.08 27.37 -8.34
C TYR A 187 11.77 27.31 -6.84
N ALA A 188 11.10 28.36 -6.33
CA ALA A 188 10.71 28.45 -4.92
C ALA A 188 9.65 27.39 -4.56
N THR A 189 8.70 27.11 -5.47
CA THR A 189 7.74 26.00 -5.26
C THR A 189 8.47 24.66 -5.19
N GLY A 190 9.54 24.48 -5.96
CA GLY A 190 10.39 23.28 -5.91
C GLY A 190 11.06 23.11 -4.55
N HIS A 191 11.70 24.15 -4.03
CA HIS A 191 12.29 24.15 -2.69
C HIS A 191 11.28 23.81 -1.59
N PHE A 192 10.09 24.41 -1.67
CA PHE A 192 9.00 24.12 -0.75
C PHE A 192 8.60 22.64 -0.78
N LEU A 193 8.34 22.10 -1.99
CA LEU A 193 7.91 20.71 -2.16
C LEU A 193 8.99 19.71 -1.72
N PHE A 194 10.27 20.01 -1.97
CA PHE A 194 11.37 19.19 -1.49
C PHE A 194 11.41 19.13 0.04
N SER A 195 11.39 20.31 0.67
CA SER A 195 11.42 20.43 2.14
C SER A 195 10.23 19.73 2.78
N TYR A 196 9.04 19.91 2.21
CA TYR A 196 7.82 19.25 2.65
C TYR A 196 7.92 17.73 2.55
N GLY A 197 8.36 17.23 1.40
CA GLY A 197 8.45 15.80 1.14
C GLY A 197 9.51 15.12 1.99
N ILE A 198 10.76 15.62 1.98
CA ILE A 198 11.90 14.96 2.63
C ILE A 198 11.74 14.84 4.15
N GLN A 199 11.07 15.81 4.78
CA GLN A 199 10.80 15.78 6.22
C GLN A 199 9.65 14.84 6.60
N ARG A 200 8.73 14.56 5.66
CA ARG A 200 7.57 13.68 5.88
C ARG A 200 7.94 12.22 5.71
N LEU A 201 8.90 11.88 4.84
CA LEU A 201 9.25 10.51 4.47
C LEU A 201 9.63 9.60 5.65
N PRO A 202 10.56 9.96 6.56
CA PRO A 202 10.96 9.07 7.67
C PRO A 202 9.77 8.69 8.57
N ARG A 203 8.82 9.61 8.77
CA ARG A 203 7.63 9.36 9.59
C ARG A 203 6.70 8.40 8.91
N LEU A 204 6.43 8.58 7.61
CA LEU A 204 5.58 7.65 6.86
C LEU A 204 6.17 6.24 6.87
N LEU A 205 7.49 6.11 6.73
CA LEU A 205 8.17 4.82 6.80
C LEU A 205 8.02 4.16 8.18
N GLY A 206 8.06 4.95 9.25
CA GLY A 206 7.90 4.42 10.61
C GLY A 206 6.47 4.03 11.00
N LEU A 207 5.46 4.40 10.20
CA LEU A 207 4.08 3.94 10.40
C LEU A 207 3.85 2.53 9.86
N PHE A 208 4.72 2.05 8.97
CA PHE A 208 4.61 0.66 8.52
C PHE A 208 4.82 -0.26 9.71
N PRO A 209 4.11 -1.39 9.77
CA PRO A 209 4.37 -2.40 10.77
C PRO A 209 5.82 -2.86 10.75
N CYS A 210 6.33 -3.33 11.89
CA CYS A 210 7.72 -3.83 11.96
C CYS A 210 7.98 -5.00 11.00
N ASP A 211 6.92 -5.71 10.63
CA ASP A 211 6.91 -6.80 9.66
C ASP A 211 7.06 -6.32 8.20
N GLY A 212 6.89 -5.01 7.95
CA GLY A 212 7.06 -4.36 6.66
C GLY A 212 5.81 -4.31 5.77
N TYR A 213 4.69 -4.88 6.21
CA TYR A 213 3.46 -5.01 5.41
C TYR A 213 2.34 -4.07 5.88
N SER A 214 1.74 -3.30 4.97
CA SER A 214 0.74 -2.28 5.30
C SER A 214 -0.71 -2.76 5.42
N GLY A 215 -1.03 -3.99 5.01
CA GLY A 215 -2.42 -4.44 4.84
C GLY A 215 -2.98 -4.18 3.44
N GLU A 216 -2.26 -3.49 2.55
CA GLU A 216 -2.78 -3.14 1.22
C GLU A 216 -2.78 -4.29 0.20
N GLY A 217 -2.29 -5.46 0.59
CA GLY A 217 -2.26 -6.62 -0.29
C GLY A 217 -0.95 -6.88 -1.01
N SER A 218 -0.83 -8.07 -1.59
CA SER A 218 0.38 -8.52 -2.28
C SER A 218 0.69 -7.71 -3.53
N THR A 219 -0.33 -7.37 -4.32
CA THR A 219 -0.20 -6.64 -5.59
C THR A 219 0.22 -5.21 -5.35
N TYR A 220 -0.45 -4.48 -4.45
CA TYR A 220 -0.03 -3.12 -4.12
C TYR A 220 1.33 -3.11 -3.43
N THR A 221 1.61 -4.10 -2.59
CA THR A 221 2.92 -4.20 -1.94
C THR A 221 4.02 -4.41 -2.97
N SER A 222 3.90 -5.41 -3.84
CA SER A 222 4.92 -5.71 -4.84
C SER A 222 5.00 -4.67 -5.95
N HIS A 223 3.86 -4.17 -6.42
CA HIS A 223 3.82 -3.27 -7.57
C HIS A 223 4.04 -1.82 -7.17
N VAL A 224 3.81 -1.41 -5.94
CA VAL A 224 3.89 0.01 -5.56
C VAL A 224 4.78 0.21 -4.35
N ASN A 225 4.52 -0.43 -3.21
CA ASN A 225 5.26 -0.16 -1.98
C ASN A 225 6.74 -0.53 -2.10
N THR A 226 7.07 -1.78 -2.43
CA THR A 226 8.47 -2.25 -2.48
C THR A 226 9.31 -1.51 -3.53
N PRO A 227 8.83 -1.17 -4.75
CA PRO A 227 9.55 -0.27 -5.65
C PRO A 227 9.81 1.11 -5.07
N LEU A 228 8.81 1.72 -4.41
CA LEU A 228 8.96 3.03 -3.78
C LEU A 228 9.98 2.99 -2.64
N PHE A 229 10.04 1.90 -1.87
CA PHE A 229 11.02 1.71 -0.81
C PHE A 229 12.45 1.60 -1.33
N CYS A 230 12.67 0.89 -2.44
CA CYS A 230 13.98 0.86 -3.10
C CYS A 230 14.42 2.26 -3.56
N TRP A 231 13.51 3.05 -4.16
CA TRP A 231 13.81 4.43 -4.53
C TRP A 231 14.07 5.32 -3.32
N LEU A 232 13.34 5.12 -2.22
CA LEU A 232 13.52 5.88 -0.98
C LEU A 232 14.85 5.58 -0.30
N ASP A 233 15.20 4.31 -0.15
CA ASP A 233 16.49 3.91 0.43
C ASP A 233 17.63 4.47 -0.42
N GLN A 234 17.51 4.40 -1.76
CA GLN A 234 18.50 4.99 -2.66
C GLN A 234 18.54 6.52 -2.59
N LEU A 235 17.40 7.18 -2.42
CA LEU A 235 17.32 8.62 -2.22
C LEU A 235 18.02 9.03 -0.92
N PHE A 236 17.77 8.31 0.18
CA PHE A 236 18.36 8.57 1.49
C PHE A 236 19.88 8.40 1.42
N LYS A 237 20.37 7.33 0.78
CA LYS A 237 21.80 7.13 0.50
C LYS A 237 22.39 8.25 -0.35
N THR A 238 21.66 8.73 -1.36
CA THR A 238 22.12 9.82 -2.24
C THR A 238 22.28 11.15 -1.49
N PHE A 239 21.46 11.39 -0.46
CA PHE A 239 21.59 12.56 0.39
C PHE A 239 22.44 12.32 1.64
N ASP A 240 23.10 11.16 1.79
CA ASP A 240 23.81 10.80 3.02
C ASP A 240 22.93 10.95 4.28
N MET A 241 21.63 10.68 4.13
CA MET A 241 20.70 10.65 5.25
C MET A 241 20.93 9.38 6.05
N PRO A 242 20.80 9.44 7.39
CA PRO A 242 20.92 8.25 8.22
C PRO A 242 19.86 7.23 7.80
N VAL A 243 20.33 6.17 7.14
CA VAL A 243 19.55 4.96 6.87
C VAL A 243 19.43 4.26 8.21
N ASN A 244 18.26 4.37 8.84
CA ASN A 244 18.13 3.96 10.22
C ASN A 244 18.08 2.43 10.33
N HIS A 245 19.24 1.79 10.49
CA HIS A 245 19.32 0.37 10.86
C HIS A 245 18.63 0.07 12.20
N ALA A 246 18.42 1.08 13.06
CA ALA A 246 17.67 0.93 14.31
C ALA A 246 16.13 1.02 14.11
N GLY A 247 15.65 1.27 12.89
CA GLY A 247 14.22 1.31 12.55
C GLY A 247 13.57 2.69 12.65
N PHE A 248 12.65 3.01 11.74
CA PHE A 248 11.88 4.25 11.74
C PHE A 248 10.79 4.22 12.81
N GLU A 249 10.80 5.23 13.69
CA GLU A 249 9.74 5.44 14.69
C GLU A 249 8.40 5.83 14.04
N PRO A 250 7.25 5.38 14.59
CA PRO A 250 7.10 4.73 15.91
C PRO A 250 7.27 3.21 15.95
N ASN A 251 7.19 2.49 14.82
CA ASN A 251 7.11 1.02 14.86
C ASN A 251 8.49 0.33 14.78
N GLY A 252 9.55 1.10 14.59
CA GLY A 252 10.92 0.57 14.45
C GLY A 252 11.13 -0.20 13.13
N THR A 253 10.40 0.17 12.08
CA THR A 253 10.44 -0.51 10.78
C THR A 253 11.69 -0.14 9.99
N THR A 254 12.38 -1.10 9.38
CA THR A 254 13.58 -0.83 8.57
C THR A 254 13.30 -0.93 7.07
N PHE A 255 14.17 -0.36 6.23
CA PHE A 255 14.10 -0.60 4.79
C PHE A 255 14.24 -2.08 4.43
N GLU A 256 15.04 -2.84 5.18
CA GLU A 256 15.17 -4.28 4.98
C GLU A 256 13.82 -4.99 5.20
N ASN A 257 13.11 -4.68 6.29
CA ASN A 257 11.77 -5.24 6.53
C ASN A 257 10.82 -4.92 5.38
N LEU A 258 10.79 -3.65 4.97
CA LEU A 258 9.91 -3.14 3.92
C LEU A 258 10.19 -3.78 2.55
N ILE A 259 11.46 -3.92 2.18
CA ILE A 259 11.86 -4.43 0.86
C ILE A 259 11.82 -5.96 0.82
N ASP A 260 12.18 -6.64 1.92
CA ASP A 260 12.14 -8.11 2.02
C ASP A 260 10.72 -8.69 1.93
N MET A 261 9.68 -7.85 2.08
CA MET A 261 8.31 -8.26 1.77
C MET A 261 8.16 -8.80 0.35
N GLU A 262 8.90 -8.29 -0.64
CA GLU A 262 8.83 -8.79 -2.02
C GLU A 262 9.14 -10.29 -2.07
N ARG A 263 10.23 -10.73 -1.43
CA ARG A 263 10.65 -12.13 -1.41
C ARG A 263 9.58 -13.01 -0.76
N LYS A 264 8.91 -12.52 0.29
CA LYS A 264 7.86 -13.26 1.00
C LYS A 264 6.59 -13.42 0.16
N LEU A 265 6.25 -12.44 -0.66
CA LEU A 265 5.06 -12.45 -1.51
C LEU A 265 5.19 -13.33 -2.76
N ILE A 266 6.40 -13.56 -3.26
CA ILE A 266 6.63 -14.33 -4.48
C ILE A 266 6.58 -15.84 -4.18
N GLY A 267 5.62 -16.56 -4.76
CA GLY A 267 5.43 -18.02 -4.74
C GLY A 267 6.45 -18.80 -5.60
N PRO A 268 6.56 -20.15 -5.47
CA PRO A 268 7.58 -20.98 -6.12
C PRO A 268 7.67 -20.82 -7.64
N THR A 269 6.58 -20.44 -8.32
CA THR A 269 6.53 -20.20 -9.77
C THR A 269 6.60 -18.73 -10.15
N GLY A 270 6.81 -17.83 -9.19
CA GLY A 270 6.88 -16.40 -9.44
C GLY A 270 5.54 -15.68 -9.45
N GLN A 271 4.48 -16.33 -8.97
CA GLN A 271 3.18 -15.67 -8.74
C GLN A 271 3.18 -14.97 -7.38
N LEU A 272 2.51 -13.83 -7.28
CA LEU A 272 2.21 -13.20 -6.01
C LEU A 272 1.14 -13.99 -5.27
N LEU A 273 1.28 -14.07 -3.94
CA LEU A 273 0.24 -14.58 -3.04
C LEU A 273 -1.10 -13.89 -3.33
N PRO A 274 -2.24 -14.60 -3.24
CA PRO A 274 -3.56 -14.03 -3.54
C PRO A 274 -4.10 -13.26 -2.34
N TRP A 275 -3.28 -12.37 -1.80
CA TRP A 275 -3.50 -11.69 -0.53
C TRP A 275 -4.17 -10.32 -0.75
N ASP A 276 -5.05 -10.21 -1.75
CA ASP A 276 -5.83 -9.02 -2.10
C ASP A 276 -6.89 -9.31 -3.17
N HIS A 277 -7.56 -8.26 -3.64
CA HIS A 277 -8.58 -8.37 -4.68
C HIS A 277 -8.09 -8.87 -6.04
N TYR A 278 -6.79 -8.88 -6.33
CA TYR A 278 -6.29 -9.37 -7.62
C TYR A 278 -6.08 -10.88 -7.63
N GLY A 279 -6.04 -11.53 -6.46
CA GLY A 279 -5.78 -12.96 -6.36
C GLY A 279 -4.37 -13.31 -6.85
N TRP A 280 -4.22 -14.52 -7.39
CA TRP A 280 -2.92 -15.01 -7.89
C TRP A 280 -2.45 -14.21 -9.12
N SER A 281 -1.36 -13.46 -8.97
CA SER A 281 -0.84 -12.57 -10.04
C SER A 281 0.55 -12.98 -10.51
N ALA A 282 0.73 -13.16 -11.82
CA ALA A 282 2.04 -13.53 -12.40
C ALA A 282 3.00 -12.34 -12.58
N GLN A 283 2.55 -11.11 -12.29
CA GLN A 283 3.36 -9.90 -12.47
C GLN A 283 4.21 -9.69 -11.22
N THR A 284 5.48 -10.05 -11.26
CA THR A 284 6.45 -9.87 -10.15
C THR A 284 7.64 -9.02 -10.58
N ASN A 285 8.25 -8.33 -9.62
CA ASN A 285 9.32 -7.37 -9.90
C ASN A 285 10.70 -7.94 -9.53
N GLY A 286 11.42 -8.47 -10.52
CA GLY A 286 12.80 -8.94 -10.34
C GLY A 286 13.77 -7.84 -9.88
N SER A 287 13.46 -6.58 -10.19
CA SER A 287 14.23 -5.40 -9.78
C SER A 287 14.34 -5.27 -8.26
N VAL A 288 13.25 -5.43 -7.53
CA VAL A 288 13.22 -5.30 -6.07
C VAL A 288 14.07 -6.39 -5.42
N LEU A 289 14.03 -7.63 -5.95
CA LEU A 289 14.91 -8.70 -5.50
C LEU A 289 16.39 -8.41 -5.80
N ALA A 290 16.69 -7.77 -6.95
CA ALA A 290 18.05 -7.37 -7.28
C ALA A 290 18.57 -6.30 -6.31
N TYR A 291 17.71 -5.35 -5.93
CA TYR A 291 18.03 -4.34 -4.92
C TYR A 291 18.28 -4.97 -3.55
N LEU A 292 17.35 -5.83 -3.10
CA LEU A 292 17.46 -6.55 -1.82
C LEU A 292 18.72 -7.41 -1.76
N ALA A 293 19.10 -8.05 -2.87
CA ALA A 293 20.34 -8.81 -2.96
C ALA A 293 21.58 -7.94 -2.69
N GLY A 294 21.51 -6.61 -2.85
CA GLY A 294 22.57 -5.68 -2.47
C GLY A 294 22.56 -5.26 -0.99
N LEU A 295 21.51 -5.59 -0.23
CA LEU A 295 21.34 -5.23 1.18
C LEU A 295 21.65 -6.37 2.16
N VAL A 296 21.55 -7.62 1.71
CA VAL A 296 21.64 -8.83 2.55
C VAL A 296 22.99 -9.54 2.44
N ASP A 297 23.24 -10.46 3.37
CA ASP A 297 24.45 -11.30 3.40
C ASP A 297 24.58 -12.25 2.19
N SER A 298 25.78 -12.81 2.00
CA SER A 298 26.15 -13.57 0.79
C SER A 298 25.21 -14.72 0.45
N ASP A 299 24.73 -15.47 1.45
CA ASP A 299 23.93 -16.67 1.21
C ASP A 299 22.51 -16.33 0.73
N GLN A 300 21.89 -15.32 1.36
CA GLN A 300 20.60 -14.80 0.92
C GLN A 300 20.70 -14.11 -0.44
N GLN A 301 21.79 -13.40 -0.67
CA GLN A 301 22.09 -12.77 -1.95
C GLN A 301 22.13 -13.80 -3.10
N GLN A 302 22.80 -14.95 -2.92
CA GLN A 302 22.78 -16.02 -3.94
C GLN A 302 21.36 -16.54 -4.20
N SER A 303 20.56 -16.73 -3.15
CA SER A 303 19.17 -17.17 -3.28
C SER A 303 18.32 -16.19 -4.10
N LEU A 304 18.43 -14.89 -3.83
CA LEU A 304 17.68 -13.84 -4.52
C LEU A 304 18.05 -13.76 -6.01
N LEU A 305 19.35 -13.77 -6.35
CA LEU A 305 19.79 -13.73 -7.74
C LEU A 305 19.39 -15.00 -8.51
N THR A 306 19.37 -16.14 -7.82
CA THR A 306 18.88 -17.41 -8.39
C THR A 306 17.38 -17.35 -8.64
N MET A 307 16.59 -16.78 -7.72
CA MET A 307 15.15 -16.58 -7.90
C MET A 307 14.84 -15.71 -9.14
N ILE A 308 15.58 -14.62 -9.35
CA ILE A 308 15.42 -13.77 -10.55
C ILE A 308 15.71 -14.56 -11.84
N ASN A 309 16.75 -15.38 -11.82
CA ASN A 309 17.15 -16.21 -12.96
C ASN A 309 16.11 -17.31 -13.27
N ASP A 310 15.77 -18.12 -12.28
CA ASP A 310 14.95 -19.32 -12.45
C ASP A 310 13.52 -18.98 -12.84
N LEU A 311 12.99 -17.87 -12.30
CA LEU A 311 11.65 -17.38 -12.63
C LEU A 311 11.61 -16.51 -13.89
N GLY A 312 12.75 -16.09 -14.43
CA GLY A 312 12.83 -15.21 -15.61
C GLY A 312 12.30 -13.79 -15.39
N ILE A 313 12.02 -13.39 -14.14
CA ILE A 313 11.34 -12.14 -13.77
C ILE A 313 12.23 -10.89 -13.92
N GLY A 314 13.50 -11.05 -14.26
CA GLY A 314 14.39 -9.93 -14.62
C GLY A 314 14.15 -9.39 -16.04
N THR A 315 13.42 -10.12 -16.89
CA THR A 315 13.15 -9.71 -18.28
C THR A 315 11.71 -9.30 -18.53
N THR A 316 10.79 -9.61 -17.62
CA THR A 316 9.37 -9.29 -17.74
C THR A 316 9.14 -7.81 -17.41
N PRO A 317 8.21 -7.11 -18.08
CA PRO A 317 7.98 -5.68 -17.88
C PRO A 317 7.63 -5.27 -16.44
N GLY A 318 7.18 -6.22 -15.60
CA GLY A 318 6.76 -5.96 -14.22
C GLY A 318 5.65 -4.92 -14.14
N MET A 319 5.44 -4.35 -12.94
CA MET A 319 4.46 -3.28 -12.69
C MET A 319 5.00 -2.27 -11.67
N MET A 320 6.29 -1.94 -11.74
CA MET A 320 6.97 -1.09 -10.76
C MET A 320 6.39 0.33 -10.65
N ALA A 321 5.82 0.67 -9.50
CA ALA A 321 4.97 1.85 -9.26
C ALA A 321 4.01 2.11 -10.45
N TRP A 322 3.51 1.01 -11.03
CA TRP A 322 2.73 0.87 -12.26
C TRP A 322 3.33 1.49 -13.52
N GLY A 323 4.60 1.24 -13.76
CA GLY A 323 5.19 1.30 -15.10
C GLY A 323 5.85 -0.03 -15.48
N ASN A 324 6.10 -0.15 -16.77
CA ASN A 324 6.57 -1.38 -17.42
C ASN A 324 8.10 -1.38 -17.63
N ASP A 325 8.85 -0.91 -16.62
CA ASP A 325 10.30 -0.68 -16.66
C ASP A 325 11.08 -1.56 -15.67
N ASN A 326 10.49 -2.64 -15.13
CA ASN A 326 11.17 -3.59 -14.25
C ASN A 326 12.51 -4.12 -14.79
N PRO A 327 12.67 -4.46 -16.10
CA PRO A 327 13.96 -4.91 -16.62
C PRO A 327 15.05 -3.86 -16.49
N MET A 328 14.72 -2.58 -16.72
CA MET A 328 15.66 -1.46 -16.57
C MET A 328 16.15 -1.36 -15.12
N TRP A 329 15.22 -1.36 -14.16
CA TRP A 329 15.57 -1.28 -12.74
C TRP A 329 16.33 -2.52 -12.25
N THR A 330 16.04 -3.69 -12.80
CA THR A 330 16.83 -4.91 -12.51
C THR A 330 18.30 -4.73 -12.90
N LEU A 331 18.58 -4.10 -14.04
CA LEU A 331 19.96 -3.81 -14.48
C LEU A 331 20.64 -2.78 -13.57
N ILE A 332 19.91 -1.70 -13.22
CA ILE A 332 20.42 -0.62 -12.36
C ILE A 332 20.78 -1.20 -10.98
N TRP A 333 19.85 -1.95 -10.37
CA TRP A 333 19.96 -2.42 -9.00
C TRP A 333 20.69 -3.75 -8.84
N TRP A 334 21.10 -4.41 -9.94
CA TRP A 334 21.94 -5.60 -9.84
C TRP A 334 23.21 -5.31 -9.02
N PRO A 335 23.59 -6.10 -8.01
CA PRO A 335 24.77 -5.79 -7.19
C PRO A 335 26.06 -5.80 -8.03
N GLU A 336 26.87 -4.74 -7.94
CA GLU A 336 28.10 -4.57 -8.73
C GLU A 336 29.07 -5.74 -8.53
N GLN A 337 29.24 -6.20 -7.29
CA GLN A 337 30.09 -7.32 -6.92
C GLN A 337 29.64 -8.66 -7.54
N HIS A 338 28.42 -8.72 -8.08
CA HIS A 338 27.82 -9.89 -8.75
C HIS A 338 27.60 -9.68 -10.24
N LYS A 339 28.26 -8.71 -10.88
CA LYS A 339 28.14 -8.52 -12.34
C LYS A 339 28.59 -9.73 -13.19
N HIS A 340 29.38 -10.63 -12.59
CA HIS A 340 29.82 -11.88 -13.21
C HIS A 340 29.05 -13.11 -12.71
N TRP A 341 27.99 -12.91 -11.93
CA TRP A 341 27.22 -13.98 -11.32
C TRP A 341 26.61 -14.90 -12.38
N SER A 342 26.72 -16.19 -12.13
CA SER A 342 26.12 -17.25 -12.95
C SER A 342 25.35 -18.20 -12.04
N PRO A 343 24.20 -18.72 -12.49
CA PRO A 343 23.41 -19.64 -11.68
C PRO A 343 24.24 -20.87 -11.33
N THR A 344 24.27 -21.20 -10.04
CA THR A 344 24.77 -22.48 -9.57
C THR A 344 23.74 -23.56 -9.90
N SER A 345 24.16 -24.82 -9.99
CA SER A 345 23.25 -25.95 -10.22
C SER A 345 22.29 -26.22 -9.04
N GLN A 346 22.40 -25.45 -7.95
CA GLN A 346 21.57 -25.57 -6.76
C GLN A 346 20.90 -24.23 -6.49
N THR A 347 19.57 -24.22 -6.57
CA THR A 347 18.72 -23.15 -6.05
C THR A 347 18.63 -23.33 -4.53
N PRO A 348 19.00 -22.32 -3.71
CA PRO A 348 18.82 -22.42 -2.28
C PRO A 348 17.35 -22.71 -1.96
N PRO A 349 17.06 -23.70 -1.10
CA PRO A 349 15.69 -24.05 -0.78
C PRO A 349 14.98 -22.87 -0.15
N ARG A 350 13.74 -22.63 -0.56
CA ARG A 350 12.87 -21.67 0.12
C ARG A 350 12.65 -22.12 1.57
N GLN A 351 12.66 -21.14 2.46
CA GLN A 351 12.42 -21.38 3.88
C GLN A 351 11.09 -20.76 4.27
N GLY A 352 10.41 -21.44 5.19
CA GLY A 352 9.22 -20.87 5.83
C GLY A 352 9.57 -19.55 6.53
N TRP A 353 8.56 -18.73 6.75
CA TRP A 353 8.73 -17.45 7.43
C TRP A 353 7.52 -17.14 8.30
N CYS A 354 7.71 -16.27 9.30
CA CYS A 354 6.65 -15.75 10.13
C CYS A 354 6.82 -14.25 10.31
N LEU A 355 5.72 -13.53 10.09
CA LEU A 355 5.50 -12.12 10.35
C LEU A 355 4.44 -12.06 11.47
N PRO A 356 4.84 -11.85 12.75
CA PRO A 356 3.96 -12.03 13.90
C PRO A 356 2.61 -11.30 13.85
N GLN A 357 2.56 -10.15 13.17
CA GLN A 357 1.33 -9.34 13.05
C GLN A 357 0.57 -9.58 11.75
N THR A 358 1.12 -10.41 10.86
CA THR A 358 0.70 -10.43 9.47
C THR A 358 0.32 -11.83 8.98
N ALA A 359 1.28 -12.76 8.95
CA ALA A 359 1.09 -14.12 8.42
C ALA A 359 2.28 -15.03 8.72
N ALA A 360 2.15 -16.31 8.40
CA ALA A 360 3.27 -17.22 8.26
C ALA A 360 3.12 -18.11 7.02
N ALA A 361 4.25 -18.48 6.42
CA ALA A 361 4.32 -19.46 5.35
C ALA A 361 5.08 -20.71 5.79
N LEU A 362 4.49 -21.86 5.45
CA LEU A 362 5.09 -23.18 5.56
C LEU A 362 5.45 -23.65 4.15
N GLU A 363 6.74 -23.91 3.92
CA GLU A 363 7.29 -24.10 2.56
C GLU A 363 7.85 -25.50 2.39
N ASP A 364 7.59 -26.16 1.28
CA ASP A 364 8.19 -27.44 0.89
C ASP A 364 8.86 -27.27 -0.49
N PRO A 365 10.18 -27.01 -0.51
CA PRO A 365 10.92 -26.77 -1.74
C PRO A 365 10.93 -27.98 -2.70
N GLN A 366 10.85 -29.21 -2.17
CA GLN A 366 10.88 -30.42 -2.98
C GLN A 366 9.63 -30.54 -3.84
N ARG A 367 8.47 -30.21 -3.26
CA ARG A 367 7.18 -30.23 -3.93
C ARG A 367 6.76 -28.87 -4.50
N GLN A 368 7.60 -27.85 -4.32
CA GLN A 368 7.25 -26.45 -4.61
C GLN A 368 5.88 -26.08 -4.02
N THR A 369 5.64 -26.52 -2.78
CA THR A 369 4.40 -26.29 -2.06
C THR A 369 4.60 -25.16 -1.07
N ARG A 370 3.60 -24.28 -0.97
CA ARG A 370 3.55 -23.23 0.03
C ARG A 370 2.15 -23.16 0.60
N LEU A 371 2.06 -23.25 1.92
CA LEU A 371 0.86 -22.98 2.70
C LEU A 371 1.06 -21.69 3.49
N VAL A 372 0.27 -20.66 3.22
CA VAL A 372 0.28 -19.40 3.97
C VAL A 372 -0.97 -19.32 4.83
N GLN A 373 -0.79 -18.97 6.09
CA GLN A 373 -1.87 -18.57 7.00
C GLN A 373 -1.71 -17.08 7.30
N ALA A 374 -2.70 -16.27 6.91
CA ALA A 374 -2.70 -14.82 7.10
C ALA A 374 -3.70 -14.37 8.17
N TRP A 375 -3.32 -13.38 8.97
CA TRP A 375 -4.12 -12.79 10.04
C TRP A 375 -3.86 -11.28 10.15
N ASP A 376 -3.58 -10.66 9.01
CA ASP A 376 -3.19 -9.26 8.90
C ASP A 376 -4.31 -8.29 9.28
N ILE A 377 -3.99 -7.01 9.28
CA ILE A 377 -4.96 -5.95 9.59
C ILE A 377 -6.05 -5.85 8.52
N CYS A 378 -7.31 -5.85 8.95
CA CYS A 378 -8.42 -5.59 8.03
C CYS A 378 -8.70 -4.09 7.84
N ALA A 379 -9.55 -3.78 6.86
CA ALA A 379 -9.92 -2.41 6.54
C ALA A 379 -10.49 -1.63 7.74
N GLU A 380 -9.96 -0.43 7.98
CA GLU A 380 -10.49 0.49 9.00
C GLU A 380 -11.87 1.04 8.66
N SER A 381 -12.15 1.18 7.36
CA SER A 381 -13.42 1.66 6.86
C SER A 381 -13.95 0.81 5.73
N PHE A 382 -15.27 0.88 5.54
CA PHE A 382 -15.94 0.13 4.48
C PHE A 382 -15.39 0.45 3.08
N THR A 383 -14.92 1.69 2.85
CA THR A 383 -14.35 2.12 1.56
C THR A 383 -12.93 1.60 1.29
N ALA A 384 -12.26 1.09 2.33
CA ALA A 384 -10.92 0.50 2.22
C ALA A 384 -10.96 -1.02 2.03
N ILE A 385 -12.14 -1.63 2.14
CA ILE A 385 -12.36 -3.06 1.84
C ILE A 385 -11.95 -3.33 0.38
N GLY A 386 -11.48 -4.54 0.10
CA GLY A 386 -10.94 -4.92 -1.21
C GLY A 386 -9.49 -4.49 -1.45
N ARG A 387 -8.99 -3.45 -0.75
CA ARG A 387 -7.54 -3.25 -0.62
C ARG A 387 -7.02 -3.98 0.61
N MET A 388 -7.69 -3.76 1.74
CA MET A 388 -7.52 -4.55 2.96
C MET A 388 -8.70 -5.52 3.05
N GLN A 389 -8.42 -6.82 3.14
CA GLN A 389 -9.46 -7.85 3.19
C GLN A 389 -9.88 -8.12 4.65
N VAL A 390 -11.09 -8.66 4.83
CA VAL A 390 -11.57 -9.25 6.09
C VAL A 390 -11.33 -10.75 5.99
N ASN A 391 -10.12 -11.17 6.32
CA ASN A 391 -9.61 -12.51 6.04
C ASN A 391 -8.93 -13.15 7.28
N PRO A 392 -9.62 -13.22 8.43
CA PRO A 392 -9.06 -13.78 9.67
C PRO A 392 -8.55 -15.22 9.48
N ASN A 393 -7.29 -15.47 9.78
CA ASN A 393 -6.66 -16.79 9.65
C ASN A 393 -6.81 -17.40 8.23
N HIS A 394 -6.89 -16.58 7.20
CA HIS A 394 -7.07 -16.99 5.81
C HIS A 394 -5.96 -17.93 5.33
N LEU A 395 -6.34 -18.99 4.59
CA LEU A 395 -5.42 -19.97 4.04
C LEU A 395 -5.19 -19.78 2.54
N MET A 396 -3.92 -19.78 2.13
CA MET A 396 -3.50 -19.81 0.74
C MET A 396 -2.62 -21.03 0.53
N LEU A 397 -2.92 -21.85 -0.48
CA LEU A 397 -2.16 -23.05 -0.78
C LEU A 397 -1.82 -23.08 -2.27
N GLU A 398 -0.54 -23.26 -2.58
CA GLU A 398 -0.05 -23.63 -3.89
C GLU A 398 0.80 -24.90 -3.79
N VAL A 399 0.72 -25.77 -4.79
CA VAL A 399 1.42 -27.05 -4.86
C VAL A 399 2.00 -27.21 -6.26
N HIS A 400 3.27 -27.58 -6.37
CA HIS A 400 3.99 -27.56 -7.66
C HIS A 400 3.91 -26.18 -8.37
N GLY A 401 3.82 -25.13 -7.54
CA GLY A 401 3.57 -23.74 -7.91
C GLY A 401 2.29 -23.49 -8.69
N GLU A 402 1.28 -24.33 -8.46
CA GLU A 402 -0.08 -24.15 -8.97
C GLU A 402 -1.03 -23.84 -7.80
N PRO A 403 -1.85 -22.78 -7.89
CA PRO A 403 -2.86 -22.47 -6.90
C PRO A 403 -3.80 -23.65 -6.64
N VAL A 404 -3.97 -24.04 -5.38
CA VAL A 404 -4.97 -25.02 -4.92
C VAL A 404 -6.14 -24.27 -4.32
N PHE A 405 -5.85 -23.36 -3.39
CA PHE A 405 -6.84 -22.46 -2.81
C PHE A 405 -6.96 -21.21 -3.66
N GLN A 406 -8.17 -20.98 -4.14
CA GLN A 406 -8.54 -19.87 -5.00
C GLN A 406 -8.90 -18.65 -4.15
N ASP A 407 -8.54 -17.45 -4.64
CA ASP A 407 -8.92 -16.14 -4.08
C ASP A 407 -8.72 -15.09 -5.20
N GLY A 408 -9.43 -13.97 -5.12
CA GLY A 408 -9.38 -12.82 -6.03
C GLY A 408 -10.73 -12.12 -6.15
N VAL A 409 -10.93 -11.38 -7.23
CA VAL A 409 -12.24 -10.79 -7.60
C VAL A 409 -13.00 -11.68 -8.57
N PRO A 410 -14.33 -11.57 -8.68
CA PRO A 410 -15.08 -12.20 -9.77
C PRO A 410 -14.73 -11.63 -11.15
N LEU A 411 -15.08 -12.36 -12.21
CA LEU A 411 -14.97 -11.92 -13.60
C LEU A 411 -15.87 -10.71 -13.90
N ASP A 412 -17.12 -10.77 -13.47
CA ASP A 412 -18.14 -9.75 -13.67
C ASP A 412 -18.45 -9.06 -12.34
N LYS A 413 -19.23 -7.96 -12.35
CA LYS A 413 -19.91 -7.47 -11.13
C LYS A 413 -21.01 -8.43 -10.63
N SER A 414 -21.02 -9.69 -11.09
CA SER A 414 -21.87 -10.73 -10.55
C SER A 414 -21.46 -10.98 -9.11
N GLN A 415 -22.45 -11.22 -8.26
CA GLN A 415 -22.27 -11.46 -6.84
C GLN A 415 -22.42 -12.96 -6.62
N PRO A 416 -21.33 -13.73 -6.63
CA PRO A 416 -21.41 -15.20 -6.60
C PRO A 416 -21.81 -15.76 -5.23
N PHE A 417 -21.88 -14.89 -4.20
CA PHE A 417 -22.03 -15.27 -2.80
C PHE A 417 -23.37 -14.87 -2.18
N ASP A 418 -24.31 -14.31 -2.96
CA ASP A 418 -25.64 -13.88 -2.48
C ASP A 418 -25.62 -12.99 -1.21
N PHE A 419 -24.55 -12.22 -0.96
CA PHE A 419 -24.47 -11.32 0.21
C PHE A 419 -25.70 -10.45 0.45
N ASP A 420 -26.07 -10.40 1.72
CA ASP A 420 -27.04 -9.43 2.22
C ASP A 420 -26.38 -8.05 2.41
N ILE A 421 -26.83 -7.08 1.63
CA ILE A 421 -26.39 -5.68 1.72
C ILE A 421 -26.77 -5.06 3.07
N HIS A 422 -27.92 -5.43 3.63
CA HIS A 422 -28.33 -4.94 4.95
C HIS A 422 -27.38 -5.44 6.03
N GLN A 423 -26.94 -6.69 5.91
CA GLN A 423 -25.93 -7.28 6.78
C GLN A 423 -24.58 -6.55 6.64
N ALA A 424 -24.08 -6.32 5.42
CA ALA A 424 -22.84 -5.59 5.16
C ALA A 424 -22.84 -4.19 5.80
N MET A 425 -24.00 -3.53 5.80
CA MET A 425 -24.19 -2.18 6.32
C MET A 425 -24.62 -2.14 7.79
N SER A 426 -24.80 -3.28 8.44
CA SER A 426 -25.34 -3.37 9.80
C SER A 426 -24.44 -2.70 10.84
N THR A 427 -23.13 -2.67 10.58
CA THR A 427 -22.12 -2.02 11.45
C THR A 427 -22.06 -0.51 11.28
N LEU A 428 -22.68 0.05 10.24
CA LEU A 428 -22.71 1.49 9.99
C LEU A 428 -23.97 2.13 10.59
N THR A 429 -23.80 3.30 11.22
CA THR A 429 -24.93 4.15 11.65
C THR A 429 -25.70 4.70 10.46
N ASP A 430 -26.96 5.15 10.65
CA ASP A 430 -27.73 5.77 9.56
C ASP A 430 -27.04 7.01 8.98
N ASP A 431 -26.34 7.78 9.82
CA ASP A 431 -25.54 8.91 9.36
C ASP A 431 -24.36 8.46 8.49
N ALA A 432 -23.61 7.46 8.96
CA ALA A 432 -22.49 6.89 8.22
C ALA A 432 -22.95 6.30 6.88
N ARG A 433 -24.11 5.63 6.83
CA ARG A 433 -24.71 5.15 5.59
C ARG A 433 -25.05 6.30 4.63
N ARG A 434 -25.65 7.39 5.11
CA ARG A 434 -25.93 8.59 4.28
C ARG A 434 -24.66 9.23 3.73
N ARG A 435 -23.61 9.30 4.53
CA ARG A 435 -22.30 9.83 4.11
C ARG A 435 -21.62 8.90 3.09
N LEU A 436 -21.73 7.58 3.28
CA LEU A 436 -21.24 6.59 2.33
C LEU A 436 -21.99 6.66 0.99
N ILE A 437 -23.32 6.86 1.01
CA ILE A 437 -24.14 7.16 -0.18
C ILE A 437 -23.60 8.40 -0.90
N SER A 438 -23.37 9.48 -0.14
CA SER A 438 -22.82 10.72 -0.69
C SER A 438 -21.49 10.45 -1.39
N TYR A 439 -20.58 9.73 -0.73
CA TYR A 439 -19.28 9.35 -1.28
C TYR A 439 -19.39 8.50 -2.55
N ALA A 440 -20.21 7.44 -2.53
CA ALA A 440 -20.39 6.55 -3.67
C ALA A 440 -20.99 7.26 -4.89
N SER A 441 -21.77 8.33 -4.67
CA SER A 441 -22.45 9.09 -5.73
C SER A 441 -21.68 10.30 -6.25
N LEU A 442 -20.51 10.64 -5.69
CA LEU A 442 -19.68 11.79 -6.13
C LEU A 442 -19.26 11.62 -7.60
N GLY A 443 -20.04 12.22 -8.51
CA GLY A 443 -19.80 12.19 -9.95
C GLY A 443 -20.09 10.84 -10.62
N ARG A 444 -20.85 9.93 -10.01
CA ARG A 444 -21.30 8.68 -10.67
C ARG A 444 -22.71 8.32 -10.24
N ASP A 445 -23.47 7.75 -11.17
CA ASP A 445 -24.70 7.00 -10.87
C ASP A 445 -24.32 5.63 -10.25
N CYS A 446 -23.72 5.62 -9.05
CA CYS A 446 -23.44 4.40 -8.30
C CYS A 446 -24.40 4.30 -7.12
N THR A 447 -25.18 3.21 -7.07
CA THR A 447 -26.02 2.92 -5.90
C THR A 447 -25.16 2.33 -4.78
N VAL A 448 -25.62 2.44 -3.53
CA VAL A 448 -25.00 1.76 -2.39
C VAL A 448 -24.83 0.27 -2.64
N GLU A 449 -25.87 -0.35 -3.19
CA GLU A 449 -25.85 -1.75 -3.56
C GLU A 449 -24.70 -2.07 -4.51
N GLN A 450 -24.51 -1.25 -5.55
CA GLN A 450 -23.39 -1.42 -6.47
C GLN A 450 -22.04 -1.22 -5.76
N PHE A 451 -21.93 -0.21 -4.89
CA PHE A 451 -20.71 0.04 -4.14
C PHE A 451 -20.34 -1.12 -3.21
N VAL A 452 -21.30 -1.66 -2.46
CA VAL A 452 -21.12 -2.84 -1.60
C VAL A 452 -20.72 -4.06 -2.44
N LYS A 453 -21.36 -4.27 -3.60
CA LYS A 453 -20.96 -5.32 -4.55
C LYS A 453 -19.53 -5.15 -5.06
N GLU A 454 -19.00 -3.93 -5.17
CA GLU A 454 -17.61 -3.73 -5.58
C GLU A 454 -16.61 -4.09 -4.46
N GLN A 455 -17.04 -4.16 -3.20
CA GLN A 455 -16.17 -4.48 -2.05
C GLN A 455 -16.14 -5.97 -1.69
N PHE A 456 -16.97 -6.79 -2.32
CA PHE A 456 -17.30 -8.09 -1.76
C PHE A 456 -16.13 -9.07 -1.68
N ALA A 457 -15.18 -8.97 -2.62
CA ALA A 457 -13.99 -9.83 -2.65
C ALA A 457 -13.07 -9.58 -1.44
N GLY A 458 -13.29 -8.48 -0.72
CA GLY A 458 -12.62 -8.20 0.54
C GLY A 458 -13.41 -8.59 1.79
N MET A 459 -14.56 -9.25 1.68
CA MET A 459 -15.40 -9.65 2.82
C MET A 459 -15.12 -11.08 3.28
N LEU A 460 -15.54 -11.40 4.51
CA LEU A 460 -15.30 -12.71 5.14
C LEU A 460 -15.75 -13.89 4.28
N GLY A 461 -16.89 -13.78 3.60
CA GLY A 461 -17.43 -14.81 2.73
C GLY A 461 -16.56 -15.18 1.54
N ALA A 462 -15.69 -14.28 1.07
CA ALA A 462 -14.73 -14.55 0.00
C ALA A 462 -13.43 -15.21 0.51
N ALA A 463 -13.18 -15.19 1.82
CA ALA A 463 -11.97 -15.70 2.41
C ALA A 463 -12.01 -17.22 2.68
N ASN A 464 -10.83 -17.86 2.63
CA ASN A 464 -10.58 -19.23 3.07
C ASN A 464 -10.47 -19.29 4.61
N ALA A 465 -11.57 -18.98 5.31
CA ALA A 465 -11.63 -18.67 6.74
C ALA A 465 -12.82 -19.34 7.45
N ILE A 466 -13.08 -18.96 8.70
CA ILE A 466 -14.28 -19.33 9.46
C ILE A 466 -15.36 -18.26 9.28
N VAL A 467 -16.56 -18.67 8.89
CA VAL A 467 -17.77 -17.84 8.86
C VAL A 467 -18.69 -18.23 10.01
N ILE A 468 -19.31 -17.25 10.67
CA ILE A 468 -20.21 -17.44 11.81
C ILE A 468 -21.63 -17.01 11.39
N ASP A 469 -22.63 -17.84 11.66
CA ASP A 469 -24.06 -17.56 11.42
C ASP A 469 -24.37 -17.12 9.98
N ASP A 470 -23.71 -17.74 8.99
CA ASP A 470 -23.84 -17.44 7.56
C ASP A 470 -23.60 -15.96 7.20
N GLN A 471 -22.83 -15.26 8.02
CA GLN A 471 -22.52 -13.86 7.84
C GLN A 471 -21.41 -13.64 6.82
N ASP A 472 -21.65 -14.00 5.56
CA ASP A 472 -20.71 -13.82 4.45
C ASP A 472 -20.25 -12.36 4.31
N ALA A 473 -21.16 -11.39 4.50
CA ALA A 473 -20.88 -9.96 4.31
C ALA A 473 -20.19 -9.31 5.52
N TYR A 474 -19.66 -10.10 6.45
CA TYR A 474 -19.13 -9.61 7.70
C TYR A 474 -17.91 -8.72 7.50
N TRP A 475 -17.93 -7.58 8.17
CA TRP A 475 -16.80 -6.69 8.42
C TRP A 475 -16.91 -6.16 9.86
N PRO A 476 -15.82 -6.15 10.66
CA PRO A 476 -15.84 -5.77 12.07
C PRO A 476 -16.20 -4.30 12.38
N GLY A 477 -16.36 -3.45 11.36
CA GLY A 477 -16.71 -2.03 11.55
C GLY A 477 -15.53 -1.12 11.87
N ARG A 478 -14.32 -1.69 11.99
CA ARG A 478 -13.06 -1.00 12.33
C ARG A 478 -11.87 -1.87 11.94
N ALA A 479 -10.66 -1.29 11.97
CA ALA A 479 -9.44 -2.06 11.80
C ALA A 479 -9.21 -2.97 12.99
N VAL A 480 -8.92 -4.24 12.71
CA VAL A 480 -8.53 -5.27 13.67
C VAL A 480 -7.51 -6.17 13.02
N ASN A 481 -6.62 -6.74 13.82
CA ASN A 481 -5.60 -7.68 13.41
C ASN A 481 -5.73 -8.98 14.22
N GLY A 482 -5.16 -10.06 13.71
CA GLY A 482 -4.93 -11.26 14.48
C GLY A 482 -3.55 -11.22 15.12
N GLN A 483 -3.24 -12.25 15.88
CA GLN A 483 -1.99 -12.35 16.61
C GLN A 483 -1.39 -13.74 16.47
N ALA A 484 -0.14 -13.83 16.03
CA ALA A 484 0.61 -15.06 16.10
C ALA A 484 0.73 -15.52 17.56
N THR A 485 0.28 -16.73 17.83
CA THR A 485 0.38 -17.35 19.16
C THR A 485 1.55 -18.31 19.24
N CYS A 486 1.91 -18.95 18.12
CA CYS A 486 3.14 -19.70 18.03
C CYS A 486 3.63 -19.90 16.59
N TYR A 487 4.93 -20.12 16.45
CA TYR A 487 5.59 -20.49 15.21
C TYR A 487 6.76 -21.42 15.50
N GLY A 488 6.99 -22.40 14.63
CA GLY A 488 8.12 -23.30 14.68
C GLY A 488 8.50 -23.74 13.27
N PHE A 489 9.79 -23.89 13.03
CA PHE A 489 10.30 -24.38 11.77
C PHE A 489 11.61 -25.16 11.97
N ASP A 490 11.73 -26.30 11.31
CA ASP A 490 12.98 -27.01 11.05
C ASP A 490 13.04 -27.55 9.60
N ASP A 491 14.02 -28.41 9.31
CA ASP A 491 14.23 -28.97 7.97
C ASP A 491 13.05 -29.83 7.46
N TYR A 492 12.25 -30.43 8.36
CA TYR A 492 11.23 -31.42 8.05
C TYR A 492 9.82 -31.05 8.53
N LEU A 493 9.68 -30.33 9.63
CA LEU A 493 8.41 -29.98 10.26
C LEU A 493 8.30 -28.48 10.47
N GLN A 494 7.10 -27.95 10.20
CA GLN A 494 6.80 -26.53 10.32
C GLN A 494 5.43 -26.36 10.95
N LEU A 495 5.25 -25.29 11.71
CA LEU A 495 4.03 -24.98 12.41
C LEU A 495 3.82 -23.47 12.50
N ALA A 496 2.59 -23.03 12.26
CA ALA A 496 2.14 -21.68 12.56
C ALA A 496 0.79 -21.74 13.29
N CYS A 497 0.59 -20.89 14.30
CA CYS A 497 -0.70 -20.74 14.95
C CYS A 497 -0.97 -19.27 15.26
N ALA A 498 -2.19 -18.81 14.98
CA ALA A 498 -2.62 -17.46 15.28
C ALA A 498 -4.06 -17.41 15.80
N SER A 499 -4.32 -16.41 16.63
CA SER A 499 -5.67 -16.08 17.08
C SER A 499 -6.24 -14.92 16.27
N ALA A 500 -7.48 -15.07 15.82
CA ALA A 500 -8.24 -14.04 15.13
C ALA A 500 -9.48 -13.61 15.94
N ILE A 501 -9.41 -13.71 17.28
CA ILE A 501 -10.57 -13.43 18.14
C ILE A 501 -11.09 -12.00 17.98
N ASP A 502 -10.20 -11.03 17.79
CA ASP A 502 -10.56 -9.62 17.69
C ASP A 502 -11.28 -9.28 16.38
N PHE A 503 -11.17 -10.13 15.36
CA PHE A 503 -12.01 -10.05 14.17
C PHE A 503 -13.47 -10.28 14.47
N TYR A 504 -13.81 -11.24 15.34
CA TYR A 504 -15.20 -11.67 15.52
C TYR A 504 -15.90 -10.99 16.70
N LYS A 505 -15.17 -10.62 17.75
CA LYS A 505 -15.71 -9.95 18.96
C LYS A 505 -16.66 -8.76 18.70
N PRO A 506 -16.48 -7.93 17.64
CA PRO A 506 -17.38 -6.80 17.41
C PRO A 506 -18.84 -7.19 17.17
N ALA A 507 -19.11 -8.41 16.68
CA ALA A 507 -20.49 -8.86 16.39
C ALA A 507 -20.90 -10.17 17.08
N PHE A 508 -19.94 -10.93 17.60
CA PHE A 508 -20.18 -12.26 18.16
C PHE A 508 -19.56 -12.38 19.55
N ASP A 509 -20.12 -13.24 20.42
CA ASP A 509 -19.60 -13.47 21.79
C ASP A 509 -18.47 -14.52 21.83
N VAL A 510 -17.61 -14.48 20.81
CA VAL A 510 -16.48 -15.39 20.61
C VAL A 510 -15.42 -15.19 21.70
N THR A 511 -15.06 -16.31 22.33
CA THR A 511 -14.04 -16.40 23.40
C THR A 511 -12.75 -17.07 22.94
N THR A 512 -12.82 -17.87 21.86
CA THR A 512 -11.65 -18.48 21.20
C THR A 512 -11.88 -18.49 19.69
N ALA A 513 -10.88 -18.06 18.92
CA ALA A 513 -10.79 -18.28 17.48
C ALA A 513 -9.31 -18.45 17.12
N LYS A 514 -8.84 -19.71 17.13
CA LYS A 514 -7.45 -20.05 16.85
C LYS A 514 -7.37 -20.99 15.66
N ARG A 515 -6.41 -20.75 14.77
CA ARG A 515 -6.05 -21.66 13.68
C ARG A 515 -4.60 -22.06 13.80
N MET A 516 -4.32 -23.35 13.69
CA MET A 516 -2.99 -23.93 13.63
C MET A 516 -2.80 -24.66 12.30
N SER A 517 -1.71 -24.38 11.61
CA SER A 517 -1.27 -25.07 10.40
C SER A 517 0.03 -25.79 10.69
N ILE A 518 0.09 -27.09 10.40
CA ILE A 518 1.26 -27.95 10.58
C ILE A 518 1.61 -28.55 9.21
N TRP A 519 2.89 -28.57 8.85
CA TRP A 519 3.35 -29.14 7.57
C TRP A 519 4.60 -30.00 7.73
N SER A 520 4.51 -31.25 7.28
CA SER A 520 5.67 -32.15 7.16
C SER A 520 6.19 -32.18 5.72
N ARG A 521 7.38 -31.62 5.51
CA ARG A 521 8.14 -31.65 4.26
C ARG A 521 8.60 -33.06 3.90
N ARG A 522 8.90 -33.88 4.92
CA ARG A 522 9.31 -35.28 4.70
C ARG A 522 8.21 -36.04 3.97
N TRP A 523 6.97 -35.90 4.46
CA TRP A 523 5.84 -36.69 4.00
C TRP A 523 4.99 -36.00 2.95
N GLY A 524 5.10 -34.68 2.77
CA GLY A 524 4.21 -33.93 1.87
C GLY A 524 2.78 -33.88 2.39
N LEU A 525 2.64 -33.84 3.72
CA LEU A 525 1.38 -33.88 4.44
C LEU A 525 1.24 -32.62 5.31
N GLY A 526 0.03 -32.09 5.39
CA GLY A 526 -0.32 -30.97 6.25
C GLY A 526 -1.53 -31.27 7.12
N LEU A 527 -1.67 -30.52 8.21
CA LEU A 527 -2.84 -30.54 9.09
C LEU A 527 -3.23 -29.11 9.46
N ILE A 528 -4.50 -28.77 9.23
CA ILE A 528 -5.14 -27.53 9.66
C ILE A 528 -6.06 -27.85 10.84
N ILE A 529 -5.93 -27.10 11.93
CA ILE A 529 -6.75 -27.24 13.13
C ILE A 529 -7.36 -25.88 13.46
N ASP A 530 -8.67 -25.82 13.62
CA ASP A 530 -9.38 -24.66 14.17
C ASP A 530 -9.98 -25.01 15.53
N ASP A 531 -9.74 -24.16 16.52
CA ASP A 531 -10.32 -24.22 17.87
C ASP A 531 -11.17 -22.96 18.10
N LEU A 532 -12.48 -23.15 18.23
CA LEU A 532 -13.48 -22.10 18.23
C LEU A 532 -14.39 -22.24 19.45
N ALA A 533 -14.66 -21.14 20.15
CA ALA A 533 -15.57 -21.12 21.27
C ALA A 533 -16.27 -19.77 21.41
N ALA A 534 -17.50 -19.78 21.89
CA ALA A 534 -18.34 -18.62 22.12
C ALA A 534 -19.20 -18.80 23.39
N GLN A 535 -19.78 -17.72 23.90
CA GLN A 535 -20.68 -17.80 25.05
C GLN A 535 -22.07 -18.32 24.66
N SER A 536 -22.51 -18.03 23.44
CA SER A 536 -23.75 -18.50 22.87
C SER A 536 -23.52 -19.53 21.75
N SER A 537 -24.59 -20.22 21.34
CA SER A 537 -24.51 -21.19 20.26
C SER A 537 -24.52 -20.47 18.92
N HIS A 538 -23.58 -20.83 18.05
CA HIS A 538 -23.48 -20.30 16.69
C HIS A 538 -23.43 -21.44 15.67
N ARG A 539 -23.73 -21.11 14.41
CA ARG A 539 -23.39 -21.95 13.25
C ARG A 539 -21.98 -21.60 12.80
N TRP A 540 -21.07 -22.56 12.90
CA TRP A 540 -19.67 -22.41 12.49
C TRP A 540 -19.48 -23.03 11.13
N ARG A 541 -18.97 -22.26 10.17
CA ARG A 541 -18.65 -22.76 8.82
C ARG A 541 -17.17 -22.58 8.54
N TRP A 542 -16.45 -23.69 8.42
CA TRP A 542 -15.13 -23.71 7.82
C TRP A 542 -15.28 -23.75 6.30
N GLN A 543 -14.60 -22.86 5.58
CA GLN A 543 -14.69 -22.82 4.12
C GLN A 543 -13.34 -22.61 3.42
N VAL A 544 -13.24 -23.19 2.22
CA VAL A 544 -12.16 -22.92 1.26
C VAL A 544 -12.70 -22.94 -0.16
N TYR A 545 -12.13 -22.11 -1.04
CA TYR A 545 -12.38 -22.11 -2.47
C TYR A 545 -11.30 -22.94 -3.16
N LEU A 546 -11.72 -23.97 -3.87
CA LEU A 546 -10.85 -24.92 -4.56
C LEU A 546 -10.90 -24.66 -6.07
N ARG A 547 -9.85 -25.09 -6.79
CA ARG A 547 -9.90 -25.16 -8.26
C ARG A 547 -11.15 -25.92 -8.74
N PRO A 548 -11.66 -25.60 -9.94
CA PRO A 548 -12.66 -26.44 -10.57
C PRO A 548 -12.10 -27.85 -10.82
N ASP A 549 -12.99 -28.80 -11.08
CA ASP A 549 -12.68 -30.23 -11.19
C ASP A 549 -12.32 -30.92 -9.86
N THR A 550 -12.75 -30.33 -8.75
CA THR A 550 -12.68 -30.98 -7.44
C THR A 550 -13.63 -32.19 -7.42
N LYS A 551 -13.11 -33.37 -7.05
CA LYS A 551 -13.89 -34.61 -6.98
C LYS A 551 -14.01 -35.10 -5.55
N GLN A 552 -15.22 -35.41 -5.15
CA GLN A 552 -15.47 -36.13 -3.91
C GLN A 552 -15.22 -37.63 -4.12
N THR A 553 -14.22 -38.17 -3.41
CA THR A 553 -13.82 -39.59 -3.53
C THR A 553 -14.23 -40.43 -2.32
N GLY A 554 -14.77 -39.81 -1.27
CA GLY A 554 -15.34 -40.48 -0.11
C GLY A 554 -16.28 -39.58 0.66
N ASN A 555 -16.82 -40.06 1.79
CA ASN A 555 -17.69 -39.23 2.63
C ASN A 555 -16.94 -38.05 3.24
N ARG A 556 -15.65 -38.23 3.57
CA ARG A 556 -14.83 -37.22 4.27
C ARG A 556 -13.54 -36.86 3.53
N GLN A 557 -13.56 -36.93 2.19
CA GLN A 557 -12.38 -36.65 1.36
C GLN A 557 -12.75 -36.01 0.01
N LEU A 558 -11.97 -34.99 -0.36
CA LEU A 558 -11.94 -34.40 -1.71
C LEU A 558 -10.57 -34.53 -2.35
N GLN A 559 -10.56 -34.49 -3.68
CA GLN A 559 -9.38 -34.50 -4.52
C GLN A 559 -9.44 -33.33 -5.49
N VAL A 560 -8.38 -32.50 -5.50
CA VAL A 560 -8.19 -31.38 -6.41
C VAL A 560 -7.12 -31.77 -7.42
N PHE A 561 -7.47 -31.77 -8.70
CA PHE A 561 -6.55 -32.10 -9.78
C PHE A 561 -5.89 -30.85 -10.32
N LEU A 562 -4.56 -30.83 -10.37
CA LEU A 562 -3.79 -29.71 -10.88
C LEU A 562 -3.43 -29.92 -12.37
N PRO A 563 -3.38 -28.86 -13.20
CA PRO A 563 -3.03 -28.92 -14.62
C PRO A 563 -1.73 -29.66 -14.94
N LYS A 564 -0.70 -29.60 -14.08
CA LYS A 564 0.55 -30.36 -14.30
C LYS A 564 0.46 -31.82 -13.85
N HIS A 565 -0.76 -32.36 -13.72
CA HIS A 565 -1.05 -33.75 -13.35
C HIS A 565 -0.66 -34.13 -11.91
N HIS A 566 -0.59 -33.13 -11.02
CA HIS A 566 -0.47 -33.36 -9.58
C HIS A 566 -1.85 -33.44 -8.94
N LEU A 567 -1.90 -34.07 -7.77
CA LEU A 567 -3.11 -34.28 -7.00
C LEU A 567 -2.95 -33.65 -5.61
N VAL A 568 -3.98 -32.97 -5.13
CA VAL A 568 -4.05 -32.55 -3.73
C VAL A 568 -5.29 -33.13 -3.10
N SER A 569 -5.10 -33.96 -2.06
CA SER A 569 -6.18 -34.53 -1.27
C SER A 569 -6.45 -33.67 -0.04
N LEU A 570 -7.73 -33.44 0.26
CA LEU A 570 -8.22 -32.86 1.50
C LEU A 570 -9.09 -33.89 2.21
N ALA A 571 -8.87 -34.10 3.50
CA ALA A 571 -9.71 -34.98 4.32
C ALA A 571 -10.00 -34.36 5.68
N TRP A 572 -11.14 -34.68 6.28
CA TRP A 572 -11.55 -34.11 7.57
C TRP A 572 -12.04 -35.17 8.56
N ASP A 573 -11.92 -34.85 9.86
CA ASP A 573 -12.05 -35.82 10.94
C ASP A 573 -13.49 -36.22 11.27
N GLN A 574 -14.40 -35.25 11.44
CA GLN A 574 -15.75 -35.52 11.93
C GLN A 574 -16.77 -35.55 10.79
N ASP A 575 -17.96 -36.09 11.05
CA ASP A 575 -19.08 -36.03 10.12
C ASP A 575 -19.76 -34.66 10.19
N TYR A 576 -19.07 -33.62 9.69
CA TYR A 576 -19.64 -32.27 9.56
C TYR A 576 -20.78 -32.27 8.54
N HIS A 577 -21.67 -31.27 8.65
CA HIS A 577 -22.55 -30.97 7.52
C HIS A 577 -21.69 -30.36 6.41
N GLN A 578 -21.47 -31.13 5.34
CA GLN A 578 -20.60 -30.74 4.25
C GLN A 578 -21.40 -30.34 3.01
N SER A 579 -20.93 -29.32 2.32
CA SER A 579 -21.44 -28.95 1.01
C SER A 579 -20.31 -28.53 0.08
N ILE A 580 -20.45 -28.87 -1.19
CA ILE A 580 -19.61 -28.35 -2.27
C ILE A 580 -20.51 -27.53 -3.17
N GLN A 581 -20.20 -26.24 -3.28
CA GLN A 581 -20.93 -25.32 -4.14
C GLN A 581 -20.04 -24.89 -5.29
N HIS A 582 -20.51 -25.10 -6.52
CA HIS A 582 -19.84 -24.52 -7.68
C HIS A 582 -20.08 -23.01 -7.73
N VAL A 583 -19.00 -22.24 -7.91
CA VAL A 583 -19.00 -20.78 -7.86
C VAL A 583 -18.54 -20.23 -9.21
N PRO A 584 -19.46 -20.01 -10.16
CA PRO A 584 -19.11 -19.55 -11.49
C PRO A 584 -18.61 -18.11 -11.46
N GLY A 585 -17.60 -17.82 -12.28
CA GLY A 585 -17.01 -16.50 -12.43
C GLY A 585 -16.09 -16.08 -11.29
N TYR A 586 -15.80 -16.95 -10.31
CA TYR A 586 -14.93 -16.62 -9.18
C TYR A 586 -13.84 -17.68 -8.94
N PRO A 587 -12.59 -17.28 -8.69
CA PRO A 587 -12.05 -15.94 -8.92
C PRO A 587 -11.86 -15.68 -10.43
N ARG A 588 -11.42 -14.46 -10.78
CA ARG A 588 -11.09 -14.02 -12.14
C ARG A 588 -9.74 -14.59 -12.58
N THR A 589 -9.64 -15.92 -12.54
CA THR A 589 -8.50 -16.69 -13.03
C THR A 589 -8.81 -17.24 -14.43
N HIS A 590 -7.86 -17.94 -15.04
CA HIS A 590 -8.11 -18.65 -16.31
C HIS A 590 -9.24 -19.68 -16.23
N GLU A 591 -9.53 -20.15 -15.02
CA GLU A 591 -10.53 -21.16 -14.72
C GLU A 591 -11.94 -20.59 -14.65
N LEU A 592 -12.06 -19.28 -14.39
CA LEU A 592 -13.31 -18.52 -14.33
C LEU A 592 -14.38 -19.18 -13.44
N SER A 593 -13.98 -19.99 -12.47
CA SER A 593 -14.84 -20.72 -11.56
C SER A 593 -14.01 -21.37 -10.46
N SER A 594 -14.67 -21.74 -9.37
CA SER A 594 -14.11 -22.49 -8.26
C SER A 594 -15.19 -23.37 -7.64
N ASP A 595 -14.78 -24.32 -6.80
CA ASP A 595 -15.68 -25.10 -5.96
C ASP A 595 -15.46 -24.71 -4.50
N ARG A 596 -16.49 -24.19 -3.83
CA ARG A 596 -16.45 -23.85 -2.40
C ARG A 596 -16.78 -25.09 -1.58
N LEU A 597 -15.80 -25.61 -0.84
CA LEU A 597 -16.05 -26.57 0.24
C LEU A 597 -16.49 -25.80 1.49
N SER A 598 -17.59 -26.25 2.09
CA SER A 598 -18.03 -25.80 3.41
C SER A 598 -18.21 -27.00 4.34
N LEU A 599 -17.65 -26.91 5.54
CA LEU A 599 -17.83 -27.86 6.64
C LEU A 599 -18.48 -27.12 7.79
N GLU A 600 -19.62 -27.62 8.28
CA GLU A 600 -20.47 -26.89 9.21
C GLU A 600 -20.82 -27.71 10.45
N THR A 601 -20.93 -27.00 11.57
CA THR A 601 -21.41 -27.54 12.84
C THR A 601 -22.05 -26.43 13.67
N ASP A 602 -22.97 -26.80 14.57
CA ASP A 602 -23.65 -25.88 15.47
C ASP A 602 -23.19 -26.11 16.91
N GLY A 603 -23.02 -25.03 17.69
CA GLY A 603 -22.77 -25.13 19.13
C GLY A 603 -22.06 -23.93 19.71
N THR A 604 -21.77 -24.00 21.01
CA THR A 604 -20.93 -23.01 21.72
C THR A 604 -19.43 -23.24 21.48
N GLN A 605 -19.07 -24.40 20.92
CA GLN A 605 -17.71 -24.79 20.59
C GLN A 605 -17.72 -25.51 19.24
N ALA A 606 -16.68 -25.28 18.45
CA ALA A 606 -16.42 -26.02 17.23
C ALA A 606 -14.92 -26.32 17.11
N SER A 607 -14.61 -27.50 16.60
CA SER A 607 -13.25 -27.91 16.29
C SER A 607 -13.25 -28.46 14.88
N PHE A 608 -12.40 -27.92 14.01
CA PHE A 608 -12.19 -28.46 12.66
C PHE A 608 -10.77 -29.03 12.57
N ALA A 609 -10.62 -30.20 11.97
CA ALA A 609 -9.33 -30.81 11.68
C ALA A 609 -9.36 -31.30 10.22
N VAL A 610 -8.52 -30.69 9.38
CA VAL A 610 -8.45 -30.93 7.93
C VAL A 610 -7.02 -31.30 7.55
N ALA A 611 -6.80 -32.53 7.10
CA ALA A 611 -5.53 -32.99 6.56
C ALA A 611 -5.41 -32.63 5.07
N LEU A 612 -4.19 -32.30 4.67
CA LEU A 612 -3.79 -32.01 3.29
C LEU A 612 -2.73 -33.04 2.87
N GLY A 613 -2.80 -33.53 1.63
CA GLY A 613 -1.79 -34.46 1.09
C GLY A 613 -1.46 -34.15 -0.36
N VAL A 614 -0.16 -34.04 -0.66
CA VAL A 614 0.34 -33.84 -2.03
C VAL A 614 0.64 -35.19 -2.68
N ASP A 615 0.03 -35.44 -3.83
CA ASP A 615 0.09 -36.69 -4.58
C ASP A 615 -0.31 -37.94 -3.76
N VAL A 616 -1.24 -37.74 -2.80
CA VAL A 616 -1.84 -38.78 -1.97
C VAL A 616 -3.23 -39.12 -2.49
N THR A 617 -3.52 -40.41 -2.69
CA THR A 617 -4.82 -40.83 -3.23
C THR A 617 -5.85 -41.07 -2.14
N ASN A 618 -5.48 -41.77 -1.08
CA ASN A 618 -6.36 -42.09 0.04
C ASN A 618 -5.88 -41.33 1.26
N LEU A 619 -6.66 -40.35 1.71
CA LEU A 619 -6.34 -39.53 2.85
C LEU A 619 -7.49 -39.57 3.85
N ALA A 620 -7.18 -39.81 5.12
CA ALA A 620 -8.12 -39.67 6.21
C ALA A 620 -7.41 -39.07 7.42
N VAL A 621 -8.16 -38.38 8.27
CA VAL A 621 -7.67 -37.85 9.53
C VAL A 621 -8.64 -38.26 10.64
N GLN A 622 -8.08 -38.54 11.82
CA GLN A 622 -8.84 -38.85 13.01
C GLN A 622 -8.27 -38.06 14.20
N SER A 623 -9.10 -37.31 14.93
CA SER A 623 -8.67 -36.68 16.18
C SER A 623 -8.81 -37.62 17.37
N HIS A 624 -7.87 -37.49 18.30
CA HIS A 624 -7.83 -38.20 19.59
C HIS A 624 -7.77 -37.15 20.72
N GLY A 625 -8.78 -36.28 20.76
CA GLY A 625 -8.83 -35.12 21.65
C GLY A 625 -8.27 -33.85 20.98
N VAL A 626 -7.81 -32.90 21.78
CA VAL A 626 -7.39 -31.55 21.32
C VAL A 626 -5.89 -31.43 20.98
N GLN A 627 -5.14 -32.52 21.14
CA GLN A 627 -3.66 -32.51 21.09
C GLN A 627 -3.07 -33.71 20.34
N CYS A 628 -3.89 -34.60 19.79
CA CYS A 628 -3.40 -35.79 19.10
C CYS A 628 -4.27 -36.07 17.88
N TRP A 629 -3.63 -36.35 16.73
CA TRP A 629 -4.30 -36.66 15.48
C TRP A 629 -3.57 -37.79 14.76
N ASP A 630 -4.31 -38.73 14.18
CA ASP A 630 -3.78 -39.74 13.27
C ASP A 630 -4.17 -39.38 11.83
N ILE A 631 -3.20 -39.35 10.91
CA ILE A 631 -3.42 -39.19 9.46
C ILE A 631 -3.13 -40.52 8.78
N GLN A 632 -4.12 -41.06 8.06
CA GLN A 632 -3.94 -42.21 7.17
C GLN A 632 -3.68 -41.69 5.75
N SER A 633 -2.54 -42.06 5.16
CA SER A 633 -2.13 -41.67 3.81
C SER A 633 -1.71 -42.92 3.03
N ASP A 634 -2.49 -43.33 2.04
CA ASP A 634 -2.23 -44.51 1.19
C ASP A 634 -1.83 -45.79 1.96
N GLY A 635 -2.54 -46.03 3.06
CA GLY A 635 -2.34 -47.20 3.94
C GLY A 635 -1.23 -47.04 4.98
N GLN A 636 -0.60 -45.86 5.06
CA GLN A 636 0.38 -45.51 6.09
C GLN A 636 -0.27 -44.64 7.17
N CYS A 637 0.08 -44.88 8.43
CA CYS A 637 -0.41 -44.11 9.57
C CYS A 637 0.67 -43.15 10.04
N HIS A 638 0.34 -41.87 10.16
CA HIS A 638 1.15 -40.85 10.80
C HIS A 638 0.43 -40.37 12.04
N ARG A 639 1.17 -40.01 13.10
CA ARG A 639 0.60 -39.42 14.31
C ARG A 639 1.21 -38.06 14.58
N ILE A 640 0.36 -37.11 14.95
CA ILE A 640 0.77 -35.77 15.33
C ILE A 640 0.39 -35.57 16.79
N GLU A 641 1.35 -35.14 17.61
CA GLU A 641 1.15 -34.86 19.04
C GLU A 641 1.58 -33.44 19.36
N LEU A 642 0.70 -32.68 20.01
CA LEU A 642 0.96 -31.32 20.45
C LEU A 642 1.06 -31.29 21.97
N ASP A 643 2.29 -31.14 22.48
CA ASP A 643 2.55 -30.99 23.91
C ASP A 643 2.71 -29.51 24.26
N MET A 644 1.62 -28.89 24.68
CA MET A 644 1.61 -27.48 25.06
C MET A 644 2.39 -27.19 26.35
N VAL A 645 2.63 -28.20 27.20
CA VAL A 645 3.41 -28.03 28.44
C VAL A 645 4.90 -28.01 28.11
N ALA A 646 5.34 -28.91 27.23
CA ALA A 646 6.70 -28.91 26.73
C ALA A 646 6.94 -27.85 25.65
N ALA A 647 5.88 -27.25 25.10
CA ALA A 647 5.90 -26.39 23.92
C ALA A 647 6.55 -27.08 22.71
N VAL A 648 6.07 -28.29 22.40
CA VAL A 648 6.63 -29.15 21.34
C VAL A 648 5.51 -29.71 20.47
N CYS A 649 5.74 -29.74 19.15
CA CYS A 649 4.94 -30.49 18.19
C CYS A 649 5.76 -31.70 17.70
N ARG A 650 5.17 -32.89 17.72
CA ARG A 650 5.80 -34.12 17.23
C ARG A 650 5.04 -34.66 16.03
N TRP A 651 5.77 -35.03 14.99
CA TRP A 651 5.25 -35.79 13.85
C TRP A 651 5.89 -37.18 13.84
N ILE A 652 5.10 -38.20 14.09
CA ILE A 652 5.51 -39.61 14.14
C ILE A 652 5.13 -40.25 12.80
N GLY A 653 6.13 -40.64 12.02
CA GLY A 653 5.96 -41.30 10.73
C GLY A 653 5.56 -42.78 10.85
N PRO A 654 5.16 -43.42 9.73
CA PRO A 654 4.76 -44.83 9.69
C PRO A 654 5.90 -45.80 10.02
N ASP A 655 7.14 -45.34 9.90
CA ASP A 655 8.36 -46.06 10.29
C ASP A 655 8.74 -45.87 11.77
N GLY A 656 7.95 -45.10 12.53
CA GLY A 656 8.22 -44.74 13.91
C GLY A 656 9.25 -43.61 14.07
N HIS A 657 9.71 -43.00 12.97
CA HIS A 657 10.55 -41.81 13.05
C HIS A 657 9.77 -40.65 13.68
N VAL A 658 10.41 -39.86 14.53
CA VAL A 658 9.79 -38.71 15.20
C VAL A 658 10.53 -37.45 14.77
N ASP A 659 9.87 -36.61 13.99
CA ASP A 659 10.29 -35.23 13.77
C ASP A 659 9.72 -34.40 14.94
N GLU A 660 10.60 -33.84 15.78
CA GLU A 660 10.22 -33.05 16.96
C GLU A 660 10.56 -31.57 16.75
N LEU A 661 9.54 -30.71 16.84
CA LEU A 661 9.65 -29.28 16.59
C LEU A 661 9.36 -28.48 17.87
N PRO A 662 10.36 -27.76 18.40
CA PRO A 662 10.14 -26.77 19.45
C PRO A 662 9.24 -25.64 18.95
N ILE A 663 8.25 -25.28 19.75
CA ILE A 663 7.29 -24.24 19.43
C ILE A 663 7.72 -22.96 20.14
N THR A 664 7.97 -21.91 19.37
CA THR A 664 8.27 -20.59 19.92
C THR A 664 7.01 -19.74 19.96
N ILE A 665 6.83 -18.97 21.04
CA ILE A 665 5.82 -17.91 21.11
C ILE A 665 6.52 -16.65 20.57
N PRO A 666 6.10 -16.11 19.42
CA PRO A 666 6.60 -14.83 18.95
C PRO A 666 6.39 -13.82 20.06
N THR A 667 7.42 -13.05 20.42
CA THR A 667 7.23 -11.95 21.37
C THR A 667 6.39 -10.89 20.66
N PRO A 668 5.13 -10.65 21.07
CA PRO A 668 4.39 -9.55 20.49
C PRO A 668 5.13 -8.26 20.86
N ARG A 669 5.50 -7.46 19.85
CA ARG A 669 5.81 -6.06 20.10
C ARG A 669 4.51 -5.36 20.49
N ASP A 670 4.63 -4.17 21.09
CA ASP A 670 3.48 -3.30 21.33
C ASP A 670 2.67 -3.12 20.03
N GLN A 671 1.38 -2.79 20.13
CA GLN A 671 0.53 -2.58 18.95
C GLN A 671 1.16 -1.51 18.04
N ASP A 672 1.40 -1.88 16.78
CA ASP A 672 1.96 -0.96 15.79
C ASP A 672 1.01 0.21 15.55
N CYS A 673 1.60 1.39 15.40
CA CYS A 673 0.92 2.61 15.08
C CYS A 673 0.83 2.76 13.56
N HIS A 674 -0.36 2.56 12.99
CA HIS A 674 -0.60 2.61 11.54
C HIS A 674 -0.89 4.02 11.01
N GLY A 675 -1.05 4.99 11.91
CA GLY A 675 -1.34 6.38 11.57
C GLY A 675 -0.93 7.32 12.70
N ILE A 676 -0.36 8.48 12.35
CA ILE A 676 -0.09 9.53 13.32
C ILE A 676 -0.93 10.77 13.00
N GLN A 677 -1.07 11.61 14.01
CA GLN A 677 -1.82 12.83 13.93
C GLN A 677 -1.10 13.85 13.05
N GLN A 678 -1.82 14.44 12.09
CA GLN A 678 -1.20 15.37 11.14
C GLN A 678 -0.77 16.71 11.76
N TRP A 679 -1.38 17.14 12.87
CA TRP A 679 -1.08 18.46 13.47
C TRP A 679 0.40 18.59 13.86
N ASP A 680 0.97 17.52 14.43
CA ASP A 680 2.39 17.40 14.76
C ASP A 680 3.34 17.54 13.57
N MET A 681 2.87 17.22 12.36
CA MET A 681 3.69 17.33 11.15
C MET A 681 3.69 18.75 10.61
N ASP A 682 2.51 19.36 10.50
CA ASP A 682 2.35 20.71 9.95
C ASP A 682 3.10 21.77 10.76
N ASP A 683 3.04 21.70 12.10
CA ASP A 683 3.62 22.71 12.99
C ASP A 683 5.15 22.61 13.02
N ARG A 684 5.70 21.38 12.96
CA ARG A 684 7.15 21.19 12.82
C ARG A 684 7.65 21.65 11.45
N LEU A 685 6.83 21.52 10.41
CA LEU A 685 7.07 22.07 9.06
C LEU A 685 6.89 23.60 8.98
N ALA A 686 6.26 24.24 9.97
CA ALA A 686 6.13 25.71 10.00
C ALA A 686 7.45 26.41 10.38
N ALA A 687 8.38 25.67 10.99
CA ALA A 687 9.69 26.16 11.42
C ALA A 687 10.76 26.20 10.30
N LEU A 688 10.37 26.03 9.03
CA LEU A 688 11.31 26.01 7.90
C LEU A 688 12.18 27.29 7.85
N PRO A 689 13.51 27.17 7.75
CA PRO A 689 14.39 28.32 7.56
C PRO A 689 14.05 29.06 6.25
N ALA A 690 14.29 30.37 6.23
CA ALA A 690 14.09 31.19 5.05
C ALA A 690 14.93 30.65 3.88
N PHE A 691 14.34 30.56 2.69
CA PHE A 691 15.05 30.03 1.50
C PHE A 691 16.12 31.02 1.01
N GLU A 692 17.17 30.48 0.38
CA GLU A 692 18.23 31.27 -0.24
C GLU A 692 17.78 31.89 -1.58
N SER A 693 18.21 33.12 -1.84
CA SER A 693 17.81 33.92 -3.01
C SER A 693 18.45 33.45 -4.33
N ASN A 694 17.70 33.49 -5.43
CA ASN A 694 18.27 33.46 -6.78
C ASN A 694 17.64 34.55 -7.66
N ASP A 695 18.45 35.50 -8.14
CA ASP A 695 18.04 36.74 -8.81
C ASP A 695 17.58 36.60 -10.28
N ALA A 696 17.49 35.37 -10.82
CA ALA A 696 17.37 35.14 -12.26
C ALA A 696 15.95 34.92 -12.83
N LEU A 697 14.90 34.99 -11.99
CA LEU A 697 13.53 34.59 -12.33
C LEU A 697 12.67 35.79 -12.78
N SER A 698 12.74 36.23 -14.05
CA SER A 698 11.90 37.37 -14.43
C SER A 698 11.33 37.49 -15.85
N SER A 699 11.25 36.48 -16.73
CA SER A 699 10.66 36.83 -18.05
C SER A 699 9.70 35.92 -18.79
N ARG A 700 9.60 34.59 -18.60
CA ARG A 700 8.78 33.79 -19.56
C ARG A 700 8.17 32.51 -18.99
N LEU A 701 7.22 32.66 -18.08
CA LEU A 701 6.40 31.54 -17.59
C LEU A 701 4.95 31.75 -18.01
N THR A 702 4.15 30.67 -18.03
CA THR A 702 2.69 30.78 -18.09
C THR A 702 2.19 31.67 -16.94
N THR A 703 1.17 32.50 -17.18
CA THR A 703 0.76 33.58 -16.25
C THR A 703 0.56 33.09 -14.82
N TRP A 704 -0.12 31.96 -14.63
CA TRP A 704 -0.43 31.45 -13.29
C TRP A 704 0.78 30.86 -12.54
N PHE A 705 1.68 30.14 -13.23
CA PHE A 705 2.85 29.54 -12.57
C PHE A 705 3.86 30.62 -12.20
N ALA A 706 4.04 31.63 -13.06
CA ALA A 706 4.85 32.80 -12.76
C ALA A 706 4.36 33.50 -11.48
N GLU A 707 3.04 33.71 -11.37
CA GLU A 707 2.42 34.33 -10.21
C GLU A 707 2.54 33.47 -8.96
N THR A 708 2.38 32.15 -9.09
CA THR A 708 2.55 31.19 -7.98
C THR A 708 3.98 31.23 -7.45
N GLU A 709 4.97 31.09 -8.34
CA GLU A 709 6.40 31.19 -8.00
C GLU A 709 6.72 32.53 -7.35
N TYR A 710 6.20 33.62 -7.92
CA TYR A 710 6.43 34.95 -7.40
C TYR A 710 5.82 35.14 -6.01
N CYS A 711 4.62 34.61 -5.76
CA CYS A 711 4.01 34.60 -4.44
C CYS A 711 4.85 33.82 -3.43
N MET A 712 5.32 32.62 -3.81
CA MET A 712 6.16 31.78 -2.96
C MET A 712 7.54 32.40 -2.69
N TYR A 713 8.11 33.08 -3.68
CA TYR A 713 9.41 33.75 -3.57
C TYR A 713 9.36 35.00 -2.68
N GLU A 714 8.40 35.90 -2.91
CA GLU A 714 8.30 37.17 -2.18
C GLU A 714 7.86 37.00 -0.74
N ALA A 715 6.99 36.03 -0.50
CA ALA A 715 6.72 35.48 0.83
C ALA A 715 8.00 35.32 1.67
N VAL A 716 9.03 34.77 1.05
CA VAL A 716 10.23 34.29 1.74
C VAL A 716 11.25 35.40 1.95
N LEU A 717 11.41 36.28 0.96
CA LEU A 717 12.45 37.31 0.99
C LEU A 717 11.98 38.66 1.52
N ALA A 718 10.67 38.88 1.67
CA ALA A 718 10.17 40.17 2.10
C ALA A 718 10.55 40.48 3.56
N SER A 719 11.65 41.21 3.73
CA SER A 719 11.97 41.97 4.95
C SER A 719 11.07 43.19 5.16
N ASN A 720 10.16 43.47 4.20
CA ASN A 720 9.25 44.60 4.23
C ASN A 720 7.78 44.13 4.19
N ASP A 721 7.16 44.14 5.37
CA ASP A 721 5.77 43.73 5.59
C ASP A 721 4.76 44.38 4.62
N ARG A 722 4.94 45.64 4.22
CA ARG A 722 3.98 46.34 3.34
C ARG A 722 3.99 45.82 1.90
N LYS A 723 5.17 45.46 1.37
CA LYS A 723 5.28 44.90 0.02
C LYS A 723 4.67 43.51 -0.04
N LEU A 724 4.94 42.70 0.98
CA LEU A 724 4.34 41.39 1.13
C LEU A 724 2.81 41.51 1.21
N GLU A 725 2.29 42.47 1.99
CA GLU A 725 0.86 42.65 2.16
C GLU A 725 0.10 42.97 0.89
N SER A 726 0.60 43.95 0.12
CA SER A 726 -0.01 44.31 -1.15
C SER A 726 -0.04 43.13 -2.11
N ARG A 727 0.98 42.28 -2.07
CA ARG A 727 1.12 41.14 -2.99
C ARG A 727 0.22 39.98 -2.61
N LEU A 728 0.18 39.60 -1.34
CA LEU A 728 -0.77 38.59 -0.86
C LEU A 728 -2.21 39.01 -1.15
N SER A 729 -2.52 40.31 -1.02
CA SER A 729 -3.85 40.84 -1.38
C SER A 729 -4.16 40.67 -2.87
N ILE A 730 -3.20 40.99 -3.76
CA ILE A 730 -3.35 40.79 -5.21
C ILE A 730 -3.49 39.31 -5.54
N ALA A 731 -2.66 38.46 -4.96
CA ALA A 731 -2.66 37.02 -5.20
C ALA A 731 -3.97 36.36 -4.74
N MET A 732 -4.49 36.75 -3.58
CA MET A 732 -5.79 36.29 -3.08
C MET A 732 -6.98 36.73 -3.94
N ALA A 733 -6.81 37.81 -4.72
CA ALA A 733 -7.80 38.31 -5.67
C ALA A 733 -7.63 37.71 -7.09
N SER A 734 -6.63 36.86 -7.31
CA SER A 734 -6.40 36.22 -8.62
C SER A 734 -7.59 35.32 -9.02
N ASP A 735 -7.83 35.22 -10.32
CA ASP A 735 -8.74 34.24 -10.91
C ASP A 735 -8.07 32.86 -11.07
N GLN A 736 -6.74 32.80 -10.93
CA GLN A 736 -5.96 31.58 -10.97
C GLN A 736 -5.93 30.92 -9.60
N TRP A 737 -6.76 29.89 -9.40
CA TRP A 737 -6.84 29.18 -8.13
C TRP A 737 -5.48 28.69 -7.56
N PRO A 738 -4.47 28.25 -8.35
CA PRO A 738 -3.19 27.81 -7.77
C PRO A 738 -2.42 28.96 -7.10
N VAL A 739 -2.58 30.18 -7.61
CA VAL A 739 -1.98 31.41 -7.06
C VAL A 739 -2.65 31.74 -5.73
N VAL A 740 -3.98 31.64 -5.67
CA VAL A 740 -4.74 31.85 -4.43
C VAL A 740 -4.38 30.79 -3.39
N CYS A 741 -4.19 29.52 -3.80
CA CYS A 741 -3.70 28.46 -2.91
C CYS A 741 -2.33 28.80 -2.31
N ALA A 742 -1.38 29.29 -3.11
CA ALA A 742 -0.06 29.70 -2.62
C ALA A 742 -0.14 30.86 -1.63
N ALA A 743 -0.97 31.86 -1.93
CA ALA A 743 -1.20 32.98 -1.01
C ALA A 743 -1.83 32.52 0.31
N ALA A 744 -2.88 31.69 0.25
CA ALA A 744 -3.56 31.15 1.42
C ALA A 744 -2.63 30.29 2.27
N GLU A 745 -1.85 29.40 1.63
CA GLU A 745 -0.87 28.55 2.29
C GLU A 745 0.15 29.38 3.06
N TRP A 746 0.68 30.44 2.43
CA TRP A 746 1.63 31.34 3.07
C TRP A 746 1.01 32.14 4.23
N ILE A 747 -0.18 32.72 4.01
CA ILE A 747 -0.92 33.45 5.05
C ILE A 747 -1.11 32.57 6.29
N GLY A 748 -1.53 31.32 6.10
CA GLY A 748 -1.72 30.37 7.17
C GLY A 748 -0.42 30.02 7.89
N ARG A 749 0.65 29.64 7.16
CA ARG A 749 1.93 29.23 7.77
C ARG A 749 2.63 30.35 8.53
N LYS A 750 2.54 31.59 8.04
CA LYS A 750 3.11 32.76 8.73
C LYS A 750 2.15 33.41 9.72
N GLN A 751 1.00 32.78 9.97
CA GLN A 751 -0.02 33.24 10.91
C GLN A 751 -0.39 34.72 10.72
N LEU A 752 -0.56 35.16 9.47
CA LEU A 752 -0.83 36.56 9.15
C LEU A 752 -2.31 36.92 9.41
N THR A 753 -2.71 36.99 10.68
CA THR A 753 -4.12 37.16 11.14
C THR A 753 -4.86 38.34 10.52
N ARG A 754 -4.16 39.40 10.13
CA ARG A 754 -4.72 40.55 9.38
C ARG A 754 -5.37 40.17 8.05
N PHE A 755 -4.99 39.06 7.44
CA PHE A 755 -5.58 38.53 6.20
C PHE A 755 -6.80 37.65 6.43
N ALA A 756 -7.15 37.31 7.68
CA ALA A 756 -8.21 36.35 7.96
C ALA A 756 -9.55 36.73 7.30
N LYS A 757 -9.91 38.03 7.28
CA LYS A 757 -11.11 38.50 6.57
C LYS A 757 -11.04 38.21 5.07
N LEU A 758 -9.91 38.47 4.44
CA LEU A 758 -9.74 38.24 3.00
C LEU A 758 -9.85 36.75 2.65
N VAL A 759 -9.27 35.89 3.48
CA VAL A 759 -9.36 34.42 3.32
C VAL A 759 -10.81 33.96 3.52
N ARG A 760 -11.53 34.46 4.53
CA ARG A 760 -12.96 34.18 4.74
C ARG A 760 -13.82 34.62 3.57
N ASP A 761 -13.64 35.85 3.10
CA ASP A 761 -14.42 36.39 1.98
C ASP A 761 -14.22 35.53 0.72
N ARG A 762 -12.99 35.05 0.48
CA ARG A 762 -12.71 34.14 -0.63
C ARG A 762 -13.36 32.78 -0.44
N LEU A 763 -13.30 32.19 0.76
CA LEU A 763 -13.95 30.91 1.05
C LEU A 763 -15.47 31.00 0.87
N ASP A 764 -16.08 32.12 1.25
CA ASP A 764 -17.52 32.36 1.06
C ASP A 764 -17.91 32.39 -0.43
N VAL A 765 -17.03 32.90 -1.31
CA VAL A 765 -17.24 32.84 -2.77
C VAL A 765 -17.23 31.39 -3.26
N GLU A 766 -16.22 30.60 -2.87
CA GLU A 766 -16.11 29.19 -3.26
C GLU A 766 -17.27 28.34 -2.72
N GLU A 767 -17.75 28.66 -1.52
CA GLU A 767 -18.83 27.91 -0.87
C GLU A 767 -20.21 28.16 -1.49
N ARG A 768 -20.38 29.28 -2.20
CA ARG A 768 -21.61 29.59 -2.95
C ARG A 768 -21.69 28.86 -4.30
N ILE A 769 -20.61 28.20 -4.75
CA ILE A 769 -20.62 27.41 -5.98
C ILE A 769 -21.48 26.15 -5.75
N PRO A 770 -22.55 25.92 -6.52
CA PRO A 770 -23.39 24.73 -6.37
C PRO A 770 -22.60 23.44 -6.60
N VAL A 771 -22.87 22.40 -5.80
CA VAL A 771 -22.23 21.07 -5.95
C VAL A 771 -22.39 20.49 -7.35
N SER A 772 -23.55 20.72 -7.98
CA SER A 772 -23.82 20.29 -9.36
C SER A 772 -22.91 20.96 -10.39
N GLN A 773 -22.30 22.10 -10.06
CA GLN A 773 -21.32 22.78 -10.91
C GLN A 773 -19.88 22.37 -10.58
N LEU A 774 -19.59 21.98 -9.32
CA LEU A 774 -18.28 21.50 -8.91
C LEU A 774 -17.92 20.17 -9.59
N TYR A 775 -18.92 19.29 -9.73
CA TYR A 775 -18.75 17.94 -10.27
C TYR A 775 -19.55 17.69 -11.55
N ALA A 776 -19.86 18.75 -12.31
CA ALA A 776 -20.61 18.61 -13.55
C ALA A 776 -19.91 17.67 -14.53
N GLN A 777 -20.68 16.81 -15.19
CA GLN A 777 -20.22 15.99 -16.31
C GLN A 777 -20.87 16.43 -17.61
N ASN A 778 -20.14 16.31 -18.71
CA ASN A 778 -20.73 16.45 -20.04
C ASN A 778 -21.45 15.15 -20.46
N ASN A 779 -22.06 15.16 -21.64
CA ASN A 779 -22.81 14.01 -22.17
C ASN A 779 -21.93 12.76 -22.41
N SER A 780 -20.61 12.91 -22.42
CA SER A 780 -19.64 11.82 -22.54
C SER A 780 -19.18 11.29 -21.18
N GLY A 781 -19.70 11.81 -20.07
CA GLY A 781 -19.30 11.47 -18.71
C GLY A 781 -17.99 12.14 -18.27
N GLU A 782 -17.43 13.05 -19.07
CA GLU A 782 -16.20 13.76 -18.71
C GLU A 782 -16.54 14.90 -17.75
N MET A 783 -15.71 15.07 -16.72
CA MET A 783 -15.86 16.16 -15.76
C MET A 783 -15.60 17.51 -16.43
N VAL A 784 -16.63 18.35 -16.49
CA VAL A 784 -16.57 19.74 -16.99
C VAL A 784 -16.85 20.77 -15.89
N GLY A 785 -17.11 20.31 -14.67
CA GLY A 785 -17.29 21.16 -13.50
C GLY A 785 -15.99 21.82 -13.04
N ASP A 786 -16.09 22.78 -12.13
CA ASP A 786 -14.93 23.38 -11.46
C ASP A 786 -14.33 22.44 -10.41
N ALA A 787 -13.87 21.27 -10.87
CA ALA A 787 -13.26 20.23 -10.06
C ALA A 787 -11.98 20.70 -9.34
N CYS A 788 -11.49 21.92 -9.64
CA CYS A 788 -10.38 22.54 -8.95
C CYS A 788 -10.80 23.23 -7.65
N SER A 789 -12.05 23.67 -7.52
CA SER A 789 -12.51 24.47 -6.37
C SER A 789 -12.35 23.76 -5.02
N TRP A 790 -12.44 22.42 -4.96
CA TRP A 790 -12.18 21.70 -3.69
C TRP A 790 -10.76 21.93 -3.15
N ARG A 791 -9.75 22.08 -4.03
CA ARG A 791 -8.36 22.32 -3.61
C ARG A 791 -8.19 23.72 -3.04
N LEU A 792 -8.86 24.68 -3.66
CA LEU A 792 -8.88 26.04 -3.18
C LEU A 792 -9.60 26.11 -1.82
N LYS A 793 -10.76 25.45 -1.67
CA LYS A 793 -11.42 25.32 -0.36
C LYS A 793 -10.49 24.72 0.69
N VAL A 794 -9.76 23.65 0.37
CA VAL A 794 -8.76 23.04 1.27
C VAL A 794 -7.71 24.05 1.72
N ALA A 795 -7.08 24.76 0.79
CA ALA A 795 -6.04 25.72 1.11
C ALA A 795 -6.58 26.86 2.00
N LEU A 796 -7.78 27.38 1.70
CA LEU A 796 -8.43 28.45 2.46
C LEU A 796 -8.84 27.99 3.86
N ILE A 797 -9.46 26.81 3.99
CA ILE A 797 -9.89 26.24 5.29
C ILE A 797 -8.65 25.92 6.15
N ALA A 798 -7.61 25.32 5.56
CA ALA A 798 -6.36 25.05 6.26
C ALA A 798 -5.71 26.35 6.77
N ALA A 799 -5.70 27.40 5.94
CA ALA A 799 -5.19 28.71 6.33
C ALA A 799 -5.99 29.30 7.51
N LEU A 800 -7.32 29.31 7.46
CA LEU A 800 -8.18 29.81 8.54
C LEU A 800 -7.98 29.03 9.84
N GLY A 801 -7.81 27.71 9.76
CA GLY A 801 -7.47 26.86 10.90
C GLY A 801 -6.13 27.26 11.53
N ARG A 802 -5.07 27.46 10.73
CA ARG A 802 -3.76 27.92 11.23
C ARG A 802 -3.77 29.33 11.81
N LEU A 803 -4.72 30.17 11.37
CA LEU A 803 -4.95 31.51 11.93
C LEU A 803 -5.78 31.49 13.23
N SER A 804 -6.29 30.32 13.65
CA SER A 804 -7.27 30.18 14.75
C SER A 804 -8.43 31.18 14.64
N ASP A 805 -8.95 31.34 13.42
CA ASP A 805 -9.92 32.39 13.11
C ASP A 805 -11.34 32.03 13.59
N ALA A 806 -11.68 32.41 14.82
CA ALA A 806 -13.00 32.16 15.43
C ALA A 806 -14.19 32.59 14.55
N PRO A 807 -14.20 33.74 13.84
CA PRO A 807 -15.29 34.12 12.94
C PRO A 807 -15.56 33.13 11.80
N ALA A 808 -14.60 32.29 11.40
CA ALA A 808 -14.79 31.27 10.36
C ALA A 808 -15.45 29.98 10.87
N ALA A 809 -15.47 29.73 12.19
CA ALA A 809 -15.92 28.45 12.77
C ALA A 809 -17.30 28.01 12.25
N GLY A 810 -18.29 28.91 12.29
CA GLY A 810 -19.65 28.60 11.83
C GLY A 810 -19.75 28.31 10.32
N MET A 811 -18.87 28.88 9.48
CA MET A 811 -18.84 28.55 8.05
C MET A 811 -18.24 27.17 7.81
N ILE A 812 -17.11 26.88 8.45
CA ILE A 812 -16.41 25.59 8.33
C ILE A 812 -17.28 24.46 8.90
N GLN A 813 -17.99 24.70 10.00
CA GLN A 813 -18.97 23.77 10.55
C GLN A 813 -20.06 23.41 9.53
N ARG A 814 -20.63 24.40 8.83
CA ARG A 814 -21.65 24.14 7.79
C ARG A 814 -21.10 23.30 6.64
N ILE A 815 -19.85 23.55 6.23
CA ILE A 815 -19.19 22.76 5.18
C ILE A 815 -19.09 21.29 5.61
N LEU A 816 -18.64 21.03 6.84
CA LEU A 816 -18.50 19.67 7.37
C LEU A 816 -19.85 18.97 7.58
N ASP A 817 -20.87 19.68 8.10
CA ASP A 817 -22.22 19.12 8.32
C ASP A 817 -22.92 18.76 7.00
N ARG A 818 -22.66 19.50 5.92
CA ARG A 818 -23.31 19.27 4.62
C ARG A 818 -22.86 17.95 3.97
N SER A 819 -21.59 17.55 4.16
CA SER A 819 -21.03 16.27 3.70
C SER A 819 -21.24 15.97 2.20
N VAL A 820 -21.17 17.00 1.35
CA VAL A 820 -21.31 16.89 -0.13
C VAL A 820 -20.03 17.27 -0.87
N ASP A 821 -19.07 17.88 -0.18
CA ASP A 821 -17.76 18.19 -0.74
C ASP A 821 -16.90 16.91 -0.76
N PHE A 822 -15.92 16.86 -1.66
CA PHE A 822 -14.92 15.80 -1.69
C PHE A 822 -14.26 15.62 -0.31
N TYR A 823 -14.00 14.38 0.11
CA TYR A 823 -13.57 14.04 1.48
C TYR A 823 -12.41 14.89 2.01
N THR A 824 -11.52 15.28 1.11
CA THR A 824 -10.38 16.13 1.41
C THR A 824 -10.78 17.47 2.03
N VAL A 825 -11.88 18.09 1.59
CA VAL A 825 -12.42 19.32 2.19
C VAL A 825 -12.96 19.04 3.60
N GLN A 826 -13.67 17.93 3.78
CA GLN A 826 -14.29 17.54 5.06
C GLN A 826 -13.22 17.24 6.12
N SER A 827 -12.22 16.43 5.75
CA SER A 827 -11.05 16.12 6.56
C SER A 827 -10.31 17.39 7.01
N VAL A 828 -10.10 18.36 6.11
CA VAL A 828 -9.43 19.64 6.44
C VAL A 828 -10.33 20.55 7.28
N ALA A 829 -11.64 20.53 7.07
CA ALA A 829 -12.60 21.23 7.90
C ALA A 829 -12.56 20.73 9.36
N ALA A 830 -12.58 19.41 9.58
CA ALA A 830 -12.48 18.82 10.92
C ALA A 830 -11.20 19.27 11.65
N GLN A 831 -10.05 19.22 10.94
CA GLN A 831 -8.78 19.70 11.47
C GLN A 831 -8.78 21.22 11.76
N ALA A 832 -9.38 22.04 10.89
CA ALA A 832 -9.44 23.48 11.09
C ALA A 832 -10.32 23.86 12.30
N LEU A 833 -11.45 23.19 12.49
CA LEU A 833 -12.32 23.41 13.65
C LEU A 833 -11.62 23.08 14.96
N HIS A 834 -10.82 22.01 15.00
CA HIS A 834 -9.97 21.70 16.14
C HIS A 834 -9.01 22.84 16.48
N ARG A 835 -8.28 23.36 15.47
CA ARG A 835 -7.32 24.47 15.66
C ARG A 835 -7.97 25.80 16.08
N ILE A 836 -9.23 26.00 15.71
CA ILE A 836 -10.01 27.18 16.12
C ILE A 836 -10.48 27.05 17.57
N GLY A 837 -10.81 25.84 18.03
CA GLY A 837 -11.16 25.57 19.43
C GLY A 837 -12.55 26.08 19.86
N ASP A 838 -13.49 26.30 18.92
CA ASP A 838 -14.85 26.75 19.25
C ASP A 838 -15.74 25.61 19.76
N LYS A 839 -16.06 25.61 21.06
CA LYS A 839 -16.90 24.59 21.71
C LYS A 839 -18.24 24.34 21.02
N GLN A 840 -18.77 25.29 20.27
CA GLN A 840 -20.04 25.11 19.54
C GLN A 840 -19.93 24.05 18.44
N THR A 841 -18.71 23.74 17.96
CA THR A 841 -18.49 22.78 16.88
C THR A 841 -18.28 21.34 17.36
N LEU A 842 -18.24 21.10 18.68
CA LEU A 842 -18.04 19.77 19.28
C LEU A 842 -19.06 18.74 18.79
N LYS A 843 -20.32 19.15 18.65
CA LYS A 843 -21.39 18.25 18.16
C LYS A 843 -21.10 17.80 16.72
N THR A 844 -20.69 18.72 15.86
CA THR A 844 -20.32 18.42 14.46
C THR A 844 -19.09 17.53 14.39
N LEU A 845 -18.07 17.78 15.21
CA LEU A 845 -16.88 16.92 15.29
C LEU A 845 -17.22 15.50 15.77
N TYR A 846 -18.07 15.36 16.78
CA TYR A 846 -18.53 14.04 17.24
C TYR A 846 -19.32 13.27 16.17
N GLN A 847 -20.06 13.98 15.32
CA GLN A 847 -20.73 13.35 14.18
C GLN A 847 -19.72 12.93 13.10
N ALA A 848 -18.76 13.80 12.79
CA ALA A 848 -17.71 13.52 11.81
C ALA A 848 -16.73 12.43 12.27
N SER A 849 -16.57 12.17 13.58
CA SER A 849 -15.74 11.06 14.09
C SER A 849 -16.35 9.68 13.88
N LEU A 850 -17.56 9.62 13.33
CA LEU A 850 -18.26 8.40 12.94
C LEU A 850 -18.42 8.32 11.41
N ASP A 851 -17.69 9.15 10.67
CA ASP A 851 -17.73 9.17 9.20
C ASP A 851 -17.13 7.88 8.62
N PRO A 852 -17.74 7.28 7.56
CA PRO A 852 -17.18 6.13 6.88
C PRO A 852 -15.89 6.44 6.11
N GLU A 853 -15.58 7.71 5.84
CA GLU A 853 -14.31 8.12 5.25
C GLU A 853 -13.24 8.32 6.34
N VAL A 854 -12.18 7.53 6.23
CA VAL A 854 -11.16 7.35 7.28
C VAL A 854 -10.46 8.65 7.69
N ASN A 855 -10.10 9.52 6.74
CA ASN A 855 -9.35 10.74 7.06
C ASN A 855 -10.20 11.73 7.86
N THR A 856 -11.46 11.87 7.47
CA THR A 856 -12.43 12.72 8.16
C THR A 856 -12.71 12.20 9.56
N SER A 857 -12.96 10.89 9.68
CA SER A 857 -13.20 10.22 10.96
C SER A 857 -12.06 10.39 11.96
N LEU A 858 -10.83 10.02 11.56
CA LEU A 858 -9.66 10.08 12.43
C LEU A 858 -9.37 11.50 12.94
N ARG A 859 -9.48 12.50 12.07
CA ARG A 859 -9.24 13.90 12.47
C ARG A 859 -10.30 14.44 13.40
N ALA A 860 -11.56 14.08 13.16
CA ALA A 860 -12.65 14.49 14.01
C ALA A 860 -12.62 13.78 15.36
N ALA A 861 -12.30 12.48 15.40
CA ALA A 861 -12.14 11.70 16.63
C ALA A 861 -11.08 12.31 17.54
N TYR A 862 -9.89 12.56 17.01
CA TYR A 862 -8.86 13.25 17.77
C TYR A 862 -9.32 14.64 18.25
N ALA A 863 -9.97 15.41 17.38
CA ALA A 863 -10.40 16.75 17.71
C ALA A 863 -11.34 16.75 18.92
N VAL A 864 -12.21 15.74 19.01
CA VAL A 864 -13.09 15.49 20.17
C VAL A 864 -12.27 15.10 21.39
N GLU A 865 -11.35 14.15 21.26
CA GLU A 865 -10.51 13.66 22.38
C GLU A 865 -9.64 14.77 22.99
N ASN A 866 -9.19 15.73 22.19
CA ASN A 866 -8.21 16.74 22.59
C ASN A 866 -8.82 18.14 22.75
N PHE A 867 -10.15 18.26 22.70
CA PHE A 867 -10.84 19.54 22.77
C PHE A 867 -10.63 20.27 24.11
N GLU A 868 -10.38 19.53 25.21
CA GLU A 868 -10.17 20.09 26.54
C GLU A 868 -8.74 20.64 26.76
N ILE A 869 -7.78 20.30 25.89
CA ILE A 869 -6.36 20.66 26.02
C ILE A 869 -6.04 22.01 25.33
N VAL A 870 -6.92 22.49 24.44
CA VAL A 870 -6.70 23.68 23.59
C VAL A 870 -7.10 25.00 24.28
N LEU A 871 -7.61 24.96 25.50
CA LEU A 871 -8.01 26.13 26.32
C LEU A 871 -7.00 26.40 27.43
#